data_AF-A0A0G0MV35-F1
#
_entry.id   AF-A0A0G0MV35-F1
#
_cell.length_a   1.000
_cell.length_b   1.000
_cell.length_c   1.000
_cell.angle_alpha   90.00
_cell.angle_beta   90.00
_cell.angle_gamma   90.00
#
_symmetry.space_group_name_H-M   'P 1'
#
loop_
_entity.id
_entity.type
_entity.pdbx_description
1 polymer ?
#
loop_
_entity_poly.entity_id
_entity_poly.type
_entity_poly.pdbx_seq_one_letter_code
_entity_poly.pdbx_strand_id
1 'polypeptide(L)'
;MSVTQKRMLDLLSGMTDGERKFEFFKYLFERGELTEHDLYQLLVQSIQRNPRYYFEQITKNDLLKYLWHRFQAYPEALARALVRVCPELFYGNPQWVTRLIIRLQSDKRLGTELGMITVAPRNGAGNATNRLTVAIDEKLLQSIPREVQDLDVECRIRELLYWYSRDPELGVEYVQEQILCADSYEAQVWNLARTHLDRYLKESFPQTVSRINDRLFPAMHVHWWLDRSATQTRVLNIGDTGTYKTSYSVLAMRQARAGKVLIFCAANARQNWEQELKLYLPHLRGVGRVEVLQNTDKILADNAEFIIVAYTTLVHRRIIQMLKEQKIDGIIWDESHYGKNVVGTTPAKRALGALEIIQTHVPNLKKIVANSATPWENSPEEIAALACILRPELFPNPRDFLRSGAYASPRFLRALFETCILDIGLHEVRELPSIDPKPWEDLFNPIALEMTSAQATLYQHLLHQIPDQGDEEDSLKIVNGVDGSKKVRYLLYACDMPHVLSRVAEYDWPPQIEEAFEHWNLSAKLVWLKDQCDQNIGTAKIVVASGMYVSGITKPIKGDEEIFWIGRQLQEWYGENTVLILDGDVAIGDDRNDVIRRWRTQESARILLVSMKTCPDSINLSVTIESDATLKELLVIGFALDWKPWKQFLGRFWREGLRVPMRYVCPVLQGTIDEARMELNRRKWNSLTRFRSRVPPTQEEWDDYTKSDSATLSDLMRTPKEWVSIVNNDVRGIGEEAARCYLDKESGLSTQGELFARSFLASQESMASGHIARHMRYVVQQGLIPGGILTDPTRILDAGCGPATLARMLNMPVTGVDLNPWMIDVAREAAPELALNCQIGTVSQLPASWTGRFRLSVCSMVLDWTQLGTVVDSQRVKALTELIRVTDPHGLIWLTFNEKALDESLFKAWTQALKKSGCELSPLTGLIVPVEHAGKKRPDFAFWSIVFTAAGHHLTPLDPLSFRFRFELEQMKYKQAKTGHSSKFSKDLEPACYERFVIKNPEAYETSDTVGVRQTLLTELTRWSKIEGKPIEISQQVTELFGTDWRILQQLQKRGIISFT
;
A
#
# COMPACT_ATOMS: atom_id res chain seq x y z
N MET A 1 -11.37 21.94 -21.40
CA MET A 1 -12.70 22.41 -21.84
C MET A 1 -12.61 23.85 -22.30
N SER A 2 -13.18 24.16 -23.47
CA SER A 2 -13.40 25.55 -23.89
C SER A 2 -14.46 26.22 -22.98
N VAL A 3 -14.44 27.55 -22.88
CA VAL A 3 -15.44 28.32 -22.11
C VAL A 3 -16.87 28.04 -22.60
N THR A 4 -17.02 27.82 -23.91
CA THR A 4 -18.27 27.44 -24.56
C THR A 4 -18.75 26.06 -24.14
N GLN A 5 -17.85 25.07 -24.09
CA GLN A 5 -18.16 23.73 -23.56
C GLN A 5 -18.59 23.80 -22.09
N LYS A 6 -17.90 24.58 -21.25
CA LYS A 6 -18.26 24.72 -19.83
C LYS A 6 -19.67 25.30 -19.62
N ARG A 7 -20.02 26.36 -20.35
CA ARG A 7 -21.37 26.93 -20.31
C ARG A 7 -22.44 25.95 -20.80
N MET A 8 -22.13 25.15 -21.82
CA MET A 8 -23.03 24.13 -22.33
C MET A 8 -23.26 23.02 -21.29
N LEU A 9 -22.20 22.54 -20.64
CA LEU A 9 -22.29 21.55 -19.55
C LEU A 9 -23.04 22.10 -18.33
N ASP A 10 -22.83 23.37 -17.98
CA ASP A 10 -23.57 24.02 -16.88
C ASP A 10 -25.08 24.13 -17.20
N LEU A 11 -25.44 24.49 -18.44
CA LEU A 11 -26.83 24.50 -18.94
C LEU A 11 -27.47 23.10 -18.91
N LEU A 12 -26.74 22.09 -19.37
CA LEU A 12 -27.17 20.68 -19.35
C LEU A 12 -27.35 20.16 -17.92
N SER A 13 -26.50 20.59 -16.99
CA SER A 13 -26.60 20.22 -15.58
C SER A 13 -27.86 20.78 -14.89
N GLY A 14 -28.39 21.90 -15.39
CA GLY A 14 -29.61 22.54 -14.90
C GLY A 14 -30.93 21.98 -15.46
N MET A 15 -30.89 21.08 -16.45
CA MET A 15 -32.11 20.44 -16.98
C MET A 15 -32.66 19.41 -15.98
N THR A 16 -33.92 19.59 -15.56
CA THR A 16 -34.62 18.74 -14.58
C THR A 16 -35.42 17.60 -15.22
N ASP A 17 -35.74 17.71 -16.51
CA ASP A 17 -36.47 16.70 -17.28
C ASP A 17 -35.48 15.69 -17.87
N GLY A 18 -35.47 14.48 -17.30
CA GLY A 18 -34.50 13.43 -17.65
C GLY A 18 -34.63 12.92 -19.09
N GLU A 19 -35.84 12.88 -19.64
CA GLU A 19 -36.11 12.33 -20.97
C GLU A 19 -35.67 13.31 -22.06
N ARG A 20 -36.01 14.60 -21.90
CA ARG A 20 -35.50 15.66 -22.78
C ARG A 20 -33.99 15.84 -22.68
N LYS A 21 -33.42 15.68 -21.49
CA LYS A 21 -31.98 15.74 -21.27
C LYS A 21 -31.24 14.59 -21.97
N PHE A 22 -31.81 13.39 -21.97
CA PHE A 22 -31.26 12.23 -22.66
C PHE A 22 -31.30 12.39 -24.19
N GLU A 23 -32.45 12.78 -24.76
CA GLU A 23 -32.58 13.05 -26.20
C GLU A 23 -31.61 14.15 -26.66
N PHE A 24 -31.40 15.16 -25.82
CA PHE A 24 -30.45 16.23 -26.13
C PHE A 24 -28.99 15.81 -26.00
N PHE A 25 -28.64 14.94 -25.03
CA PHE A 25 -27.30 14.34 -24.98
C PHE A 25 -27.01 13.48 -26.21
N LYS A 26 -27.97 12.65 -26.62
CA LYS A 26 -27.88 11.83 -27.84
C LYS A 26 -27.66 12.70 -29.07
N TYR A 27 -28.43 13.79 -29.21
CA TYR A 27 -28.27 14.76 -30.29
C TYR A 27 -26.88 15.39 -30.35
N LEU A 28 -26.30 15.77 -29.21
CA LEU A 28 -24.97 16.38 -29.14
C LEU A 28 -23.85 15.35 -29.38
N PHE A 29 -24.05 14.11 -28.95
CA PHE A 29 -23.12 13.00 -29.18
C PHE A 29 -23.06 12.60 -30.66
N GLU A 30 -24.21 12.49 -31.33
CA GLU A 30 -24.30 12.19 -32.78
C GLU A 30 -23.63 13.26 -33.66
N ARG A 31 -23.49 14.49 -33.16
CA ARG A 31 -22.80 15.60 -33.83
C ARG A 31 -21.32 15.73 -33.50
N GLY A 32 -20.80 14.91 -32.58
CA GLY A 32 -19.43 15.03 -32.06
C GLY A 32 -19.18 16.30 -31.25
N GLU A 33 -20.24 17.02 -30.85
CA GLU A 33 -20.16 18.22 -30.01
C GLU A 33 -19.97 17.87 -28.53
N LEU A 34 -20.19 16.61 -28.18
CA LEU A 34 -20.05 16.03 -26.85
C LEU A 34 -19.29 14.70 -26.98
N THR A 35 -18.18 14.56 -26.25
CA THR A 35 -17.37 13.33 -26.26
C THR A 35 -17.83 12.37 -25.16
N GLU A 36 -17.44 11.09 -25.23
CA GLU A 36 -17.67 10.12 -24.14
C GLU A 36 -17.15 10.64 -22.79
N HIS A 37 -16.03 11.38 -22.81
CA HIS A 37 -15.47 12.02 -21.62
C HIS A 37 -16.32 13.18 -21.07
N ASP A 38 -17.00 13.95 -21.93
CA ASP A 38 -17.88 15.04 -21.49
C ASP A 38 -19.19 14.49 -20.89
N LEU A 39 -19.75 13.44 -21.50
CA LEU A 39 -20.92 12.72 -20.98
C LEU A 39 -20.61 12.11 -19.61
N TYR A 40 -19.42 11.54 -19.49
CA TYR A 40 -18.86 11.05 -18.23
C TYR A 40 -18.83 12.14 -17.15
N GLN A 41 -18.21 13.30 -17.40
CA GLN A 41 -18.12 14.38 -16.41
C GLN A 41 -19.50 14.87 -15.95
N LEU A 42 -20.48 14.93 -16.86
CA LEU A 42 -21.86 15.29 -16.54
C LEU A 42 -22.56 14.24 -15.67
N LEU A 43 -22.36 12.96 -15.96
CA LEU A 43 -22.88 11.85 -15.17
C LEU A 43 -22.25 11.81 -13.77
N VAL A 44 -20.92 11.96 -13.67
CA VAL A 44 -20.20 12.04 -12.37
C VAL A 44 -20.81 13.15 -11.51
N GLN A 45 -20.90 14.37 -12.04
CA GLN A 45 -21.40 15.52 -11.30
C GLN A 45 -22.88 15.36 -10.93
N SER A 46 -23.70 14.81 -11.83
CA SER A 46 -25.11 14.54 -11.58
C SER A 46 -25.30 13.48 -10.47
N ILE A 47 -24.52 12.40 -10.50
CA ILE A 47 -24.53 11.33 -9.50
C ILE A 47 -24.03 11.83 -8.14
N GLN A 48 -22.95 12.61 -8.12
CA GLN A 48 -22.44 13.21 -6.88
C GLN A 48 -23.42 14.21 -6.25
N ARG A 49 -24.15 14.98 -7.07
CA ARG A 49 -25.17 15.92 -6.60
C ARG A 49 -26.47 15.21 -6.18
N ASN A 50 -26.80 14.07 -6.79
CA ASN A 50 -28.07 13.38 -6.58
C ASN A 50 -27.91 11.87 -6.28
N PRO A 51 -27.05 11.44 -5.33
CA PRO A 51 -26.74 10.03 -5.12
C PRO A 51 -27.98 9.21 -4.73
N ARG A 52 -28.94 9.85 -4.05
CA ARG A 52 -30.22 9.24 -3.66
C ARG A 52 -31.13 8.98 -4.85
N TYR A 53 -31.18 9.86 -5.84
CA TYR A 53 -31.96 9.64 -7.06
C TYR A 53 -31.44 8.42 -7.82
N TYR A 54 -30.13 8.32 -8.05
CA TYR A 54 -29.55 7.17 -8.77
C TYR A 54 -29.66 5.88 -7.96
N PHE A 55 -29.50 5.94 -6.63
CA PHE A 55 -29.80 4.80 -5.75
C PHE A 55 -31.27 4.37 -5.90
N GLU A 56 -32.20 5.32 -5.87
CA GLU A 56 -33.63 5.05 -6.08
C GLU A 56 -33.90 4.48 -7.47
N GLN A 57 -33.23 4.95 -8.54
CA GLN A 57 -33.37 4.40 -9.89
C GLN A 57 -32.87 2.95 -9.97
N ILE A 58 -31.73 2.61 -9.34
CA ILE A 58 -31.22 1.24 -9.28
C ILE A 58 -32.17 0.34 -8.48
N THR A 59 -32.65 0.82 -7.33
CA THR A 59 -33.65 0.08 -6.52
C THR A 59 -35.04 0.05 -7.15
N LYS A 60 -35.26 0.69 -8.30
CA LYS A 60 -36.51 0.58 -9.09
C LYS A 60 -36.32 -0.25 -10.36
N ASN A 61 -35.09 -0.49 -10.80
CA ASN A 61 -34.80 -1.29 -11.98
C ASN A 61 -34.77 -2.78 -11.62
N ASP A 62 -35.80 -3.50 -12.03
CA ASP A 62 -35.96 -4.92 -11.69
C ASP A 62 -34.90 -5.81 -12.33
N LEU A 63 -34.33 -5.43 -13.49
CA LEU A 63 -33.21 -6.14 -14.11
C LEU A 63 -31.94 -5.98 -13.27
N LEU A 64 -31.63 -4.78 -12.78
CA LEU A 64 -30.47 -4.57 -11.93
C LEU A 64 -30.60 -5.28 -10.57
N LYS A 65 -31.79 -5.29 -9.96
CA LYS A 65 -32.05 -6.10 -8.75
C LYS A 65 -31.88 -7.59 -9.01
N TYR A 66 -32.39 -8.07 -10.15
CA TYR A 66 -32.25 -9.45 -10.55
C TYR A 66 -30.78 -9.83 -10.71
N LEU A 67 -29.98 -9.04 -11.46
CA LEU A 67 -28.55 -9.27 -11.63
C LEU A 67 -27.81 -9.23 -10.31
N TRP A 68 -28.15 -8.29 -9.42
CA TRP A 68 -27.60 -8.23 -8.07
C TRP A 68 -27.83 -9.54 -7.31
N HIS A 69 -29.08 -9.97 -7.18
CA HIS A 69 -29.41 -11.22 -6.49
C HIS A 69 -28.78 -12.45 -7.14
N ARG A 70 -28.71 -12.47 -8.48
CA ARG A 70 -28.18 -13.59 -9.26
C ARG A 70 -26.67 -13.75 -9.07
N PHE A 71 -25.93 -12.65 -9.11
CA PHE A 71 -24.46 -12.64 -9.05
C PHE A 71 -23.92 -12.17 -7.69
N GLN A 72 -24.72 -12.06 -6.63
CA GLN A 72 -24.25 -11.62 -5.30
C GLN A 72 -23.12 -12.50 -4.72
N ALA A 73 -23.10 -13.79 -5.09
CA ALA A 73 -22.02 -14.72 -4.73
C ALA A 73 -20.79 -14.59 -5.65
N TYR A 74 -20.91 -13.86 -6.75
CA TYR A 74 -19.88 -13.65 -7.78
C TYR A 74 -19.67 -12.15 -8.07
N PRO A 75 -19.11 -11.36 -7.12
CA PRO A 75 -18.90 -9.91 -7.31
C PRO A 75 -18.26 -9.49 -8.63
N GLU A 76 -17.31 -10.27 -9.15
CA GLU A 76 -16.69 -10.04 -10.46
C GLU A 76 -17.68 -10.23 -11.62
N ALA A 77 -18.46 -11.32 -11.60
CA ALA A 77 -19.48 -11.58 -12.61
C ALA A 77 -20.62 -10.55 -12.51
N LEU A 78 -20.97 -10.12 -11.29
CA LEU A 78 -21.92 -9.03 -11.07
C LEU A 78 -21.43 -7.75 -11.73
N ALA A 79 -20.18 -7.34 -11.48
CA ALA A 79 -19.61 -6.16 -12.11
C ALA A 79 -19.59 -6.29 -13.65
N ARG A 80 -19.19 -7.44 -14.18
CA ARG A 80 -19.23 -7.70 -15.65
C ARG A 80 -20.65 -7.64 -16.19
N ALA A 81 -21.64 -8.25 -15.53
CA ALA A 81 -23.04 -8.23 -15.93
C ALA A 81 -23.60 -6.81 -15.93
N LEU A 82 -23.33 -6.05 -14.87
CA LEU A 82 -23.79 -4.67 -14.75
C LEU A 82 -23.15 -3.74 -15.79
N VAL A 83 -21.87 -3.94 -16.14
CA VAL A 83 -21.20 -3.21 -17.24
C VAL A 83 -21.86 -3.50 -18.58
N ARG A 84 -22.35 -4.73 -18.80
CA ARG A 84 -23.05 -5.11 -20.04
C ARG A 84 -24.46 -4.53 -20.12
N VAL A 85 -25.16 -4.43 -18.99
CA VAL A 85 -26.56 -4.01 -18.94
C VAL A 85 -26.73 -2.49 -18.77
N CYS A 86 -25.85 -1.85 -18.00
CA CYS A 86 -25.90 -0.41 -17.72
C CYS A 86 -24.48 0.21 -17.77
N PRO A 87 -23.82 0.21 -18.94
CA PRO A 87 -22.48 0.77 -19.11
C PRO A 87 -22.40 2.25 -18.65
N GLU A 88 -23.44 3.04 -18.88
CA GLU A 88 -23.53 4.45 -18.51
C GLU A 88 -23.42 4.71 -17.00
N LEU A 89 -23.91 3.79 -16.18
CA LEU A 89 -23.84 3.87 -14.72
C LEU A 89 -22.44 3.50 -14.20
N PHE A 90 -21.78 2.56 -14.89
CA PHE A 90 -20.47 2.02 -14.51
C PHE A 90 -19.31 2.90 -14.95
N TYR A 91 -19.29 3.30 -16.22
CA TYR A 91 -18.27 4.20 -16.74
C TYR A 91 -18.47 5.62 -16.20
N GLY A 92 -19.70 5.99 -15.82
CA GLY A 92 -20.09 7.29 -15.27
C GLY A 92 -19.58 7.63 -13.88
N ASN A 93 -19.33 6.66 -12.97
CA ASN A 93 -18.74 6.92 -11.65
C ASN A 93 -18.29 5.59 -10.95
N PRO A 94 -17.08 5.09 -11.24
CA PRO A 94 -16.61 3.80 -10.71
C PRO A 94 -16.47 3.76 -9.18
N GLN A 95 -16.14 4.90 -8.56
CA GLN A 95 -16.07 5.04 -7.11
C GLN A 95 -17.45 4.94 -6.47
N TRP A 96 -18.49 5.49 -7.11
CA TRP A 96 -19.85 5.38 -6.62
C TRP A 96 -20.38 3.96 -6.77
N VAL A 97 -20.09 3.25 -7.85
CA VAL A 97 -20.48 1.83 -7.98
C VAL A 97 -19.77 0.97 -6.94
N THR A 98 -18.47 1.21 -6.70
CA THR A 98 -17.73 0.53 -5.63
C THR A 98 -18.32 0.86 -4.25
N ARG A 99 -18.62 2.13 -3.98
CA ARG A 99 -19.29 2.56 -2.75
C ARG A 99 -20.74 2.08 -2.65
N LEU A 100 -21.44 1.89 -3.76
CA LEU A 100 -22.80 1.35 -3.84
C LEU A 100 -22.77 -0.15 -3.55
N ILE A 101 -21.81 -0.89 -4.12
CA ILE A 101 -21.52 -2.28 -3.74
C ILE A 101 -21.26 -2.33 -2.23
N ILE A 102 -20.37 -1.50 -1.69
CA ILE A 102 -20.07 -1.40 -0.25
C ILE A 102 -21.29 -0.98 0.61
N ARG A 103 -22.16 -0.10 0.10
CA ARG A 103 -23.34 0.39 0.82
C ARG A 103 -24.49 -0.62 0.80
N LEU A 104 -24.64 -1.36 -0.29
CA LEU A 104 -25.53 -2.52 -0.39
C LEU A 104 -25.02 -3.69 0.47
N GLN A 105 -23.69 -3.83 0.62
CA GLN A 105 -23.04 -4.77 1.54
C GLN A 105 -23.22 -4.43 3.02
N SER A 106 -23.52 -3.17 3.36
CA SER A 106 -23.65 -2.70 4.76
C SER A 106 -25.09 -2.46 5.21
N ASP A 107 -26.08 -2.57 4.31
CA ASP A 107 -27.49 -2.47 4.71
C ASP A 107 -27.95 -3.77 5.38
N LYS A 108 -28.11 -3.72 6.71
CA LYS A 108 -28.61 -4.82 7.55
C LYS A 108 -29.97 -5.37 7.11
N ARG A 109 -30.74 -4.64 6.29
CA ARG A 109 -32.01 -5.13 5.71
C ARG A 109 -31.82 -6.17 4.60
N LEU A 110 -30.63 -6.26 4.00
CA LEU A 110 -30.29 -7.22 2.93
C LEU A 110 -29.46 -8.42 3.44
N GLY A 111 -29.02 -8.42 4.71
CA GLY A 111 -28.61 -9.62 5.44
C GLY A 111 -27.24 -10.24 5.11
N THR A 112 -26.31 -9.52 4.48
CA THR A 112 -24.96 -10.07 4.18
C THR A 112 -23.84 -9.06 4.35
N GLU A 113 -22.94 -9.30 5.29
CA GLU A 113 -21.62 -8.69 5.35
C GLU A 113 -20.71 -9.34 4.31
N LEU A 114 -20.12 -8.55 3.41
CA LEU A 114 -19.03 -8.99 2.52
C LEU A 114 -17.88 -7.99 2.70
N GLY A 115 -16.73 -8.48 3.15
CA GLY A 115 -15.47 -7.73 3.18
C GLY A 115 -14.98 -7.37 1.77
N MET A 116 -13.80 -6.74 1.68
CA MET A 116 -13.15 -6.31 0.44
C MET A 116 -13.36 -7.30 -0.71
N ILE A 117 -13.71 -6.77 -1.91
CA ILE A 117 -14.06 -7.53 -3.11
C ILE A 117 -12.95 -8.54 -3.46
N THR A 118 -13.11 -9.73 -2.92
CA THR A 118 -12.36 -10.95 -3.16
C THR A 118 -13.42 -12.05 -3.18
N VAL A 119 -13.63 -12.65 -4.34
CA VAL A 119 -14.74 -13.58 -4.57
C VAL A 119 -14.43 -14.89 -3.86
N ALA A 120 -15.13 -15.19 -2.77
CA ALA A 120 -15.13 -16.51 -2.13
C ALA A 120 -16.31 -17.35 -2.65
N PRO A 121 -16.12 -18.61 -3.04
CA PRO A 121 -17.24 -19.55 -3.12
C PRO A 121 -17.71 -19.88 -1.69
N ARG A 122 -19.03 -19.85 -1.46
CA ARG A 122 -19.62 -20.35 -0.22
C ARG A 122 -19.45 -21.87 -0.16
N ASN A 123 -18.61 -22.35 0.74
CA ASN A 123 -18.69 -23.72 1.22
C ASN A 123 -19.74 -23.78 2.34
N GLY A 124 -20.79 -24.57 2.14
CA GLY A 124 -21.72 -24.95 3.19
C GLY A 124 -23.18 -24.87 2.77
N ALA A 125 -23.87 -26.00 2.88
CA ALA A 125 -25.32 -26.18 2.77
C ALA A 125 -26.08 -25.40 3.87
N GLY A 126 -25.98 -24.07 3.84
CA GLY A 126 -26.74 -23.17 4.70
C GLY A 126 -28.12 -22.92 4.10
N ASN A 127 -29.08 -23.78 4.47
CA ASN A 127 -30.51 -23.54 4.27
C ASN A 127 -30.96 -22.33 5.10
N ALA A 128 -30.87 -21.12 4.54
CA ALA A 128 -31.74 -19.96 4.85
C ALA A 128 -31.25 -18.72 4.08
N THR A 129 -31.60 -18.62 2.79
CA THR A 129 -31.75 -17.30 2.18
C THR A 129 -33.23 -16.96 2.23
N ASN A 130 -33.58 -15.84 2.87
CA ASN A 130 -34.84 -15.17 2.62
C ASN A 130 -34.86 -14.86 1.11
N ARG A 131 -35.46 -15.75 0.31
CA ARG A 131 -35.72 -15.54 -1.11
C ARG A 131 -36.65 -14.34 -1.19
N LEU A 132 -36.09 -13.15 -1.38
CA LEU A 132 -36.79 -12.04 -1.98
C LEU A 132 -37.17 -12.53 -3.38
N THR A 133 -38.36 -13.10 -3.51
CA THR A 133 -39.00 -13.41 -4.79
C THR A 133 -39.26 -12.09 -5.49
N VAL A 134 -38.25 -11.53 -6.14
CA VAL A 134 -38.50 -10.69 -7.31
C VAL A 134 -39.30 -11.59 -8.24
N ALA A 135 -40.57 -11.27 -8.50
CA ALA A 135 -41.37 -12.03 -9.44
C ALA A 135 -40.71 -11.89 -10.81
N ILE A 136 -39.95 -12.91 -11.21
CA ILE A 136 -39.32 -12.97 -12.52
C ILE A 136 -40.44 -13.22 -13.52
N ASP A 137 -40.92 -12.16 -14.16
CA ASP A 137 -41.85 -12.31 -15.28
C ASP A 137 -41.07 -12.63 -16.57
N GLU A 138 -41.78 -13.16 -17.56
CA GLU A 138 -41.19 -13.59 -18.83
C GLU A 138 -40.56 -12.41 -19.60
N LYS A 139 -41.03 -11.18 -19.36
CA LYS A 139 -40.48 -9.96 -19.98
C LYS A 139 -39.11 -9.62 -19.41
N LEU A 140 -38.91 -9.77 -18.11
CA LEU A 140 -37.62 -9.56 -17.46
C LEU A 140 -36.59 -10.55 -18.00
N LEU A 141 -36.96 -11.83 -18.17
CA LEU A 141 -36.07 -12.84 -18.74
C LEU A 141 -35.67 -12.54 -20.18
N GLN A 142 -36.62 -12.09 -21.01
CA GLN A 142 -36.35 -11.67 -22.38
C GLN A 142 -35.46 -10.43 -22.48
N SER A 143 -35.38 -9.62 -21.41
CA SER A 143 -34.52 -8.43 -21.35
C SER A 143 -33.06 -8.72 -20.98
N ILE A 144 -32.74 -9.94 -20.50
CA ILE A 144 -31.37 -10.31 -20.13
C ILE A 144 -30.53 -10.50 -21.40
N PRO A 145 -29.44 -9.73 -21.60
CA PRO A 145 -28.57 -9.92 -22.75
C PRO A 145 -27.94 -11.32 -22.77
N ARG A 146 -27.74 -11.87 -23.97
CA ARG A 146 -27.16 -13.21 -24.14
C ARG A 146 -25.79 -13.33 -23.48
N GLU A 147 -24.99 -12.28 -23.53
CA GLU A 147 -23.65 -12.22 -22.91
C GLU A 147 -23.72 -12.36 -21.38
N VAL A 148 -24.81 -11.91 -20.75
CA VAL A 148 -25.04 -12.05 -19.31
C VAL A 148 -25.49 -13.47 -18.98
N GLN A 149 -26.29 -14.10 -19.84
CA GLN A 149 -26.63 -15.51 -19.70
C GLN A 149 -25.39 -16.41 -19.87
N ASP A 150 -24.55 -16.14 -20.88
CA ASP A 150 -23.30 -16.86 -21.11
C ASP A 150 -22.34 -16.71 -19.91
N LEU A 151 -22.34 -15.54 -19.26
CA LEU A 151 -21.58 -15.28 -18.04
C LEU A 151 -22.11 -16.09 -16.84
N ASP A 152 -23.42 -16.22 -16.69
CA ASP A 152 -24.03 -17.07 -15.64
C ASP A 152 -23.70 -18.55 -15.89
N VAL A 153 -23.82 -19.02 -17.14
CA VAL A 153 -23.41 -20.38 -17.54
C VAL A 153 -21.93 -20.60 -17.23
N GLU A 154 -21.04 -19.63 -17.49
CA GLU A 154 -19.63 -19.71 -17.11
C GLU A 154 -19.46 -19.87 -15.59
N CYS A 155 -20.20 -19.10 -14.78
CA CYS A 155 -20.15 -19.22 -13.32
C CYS A 155 -20.54 -20.64 -12.88
N ARG A 156 -21.63 -21.19 -13.44
CA ARG A 156 -22.08 -22.55 -13.12
C ARG A 156 -21.11 -23.62 -13.59
N ILE A 157 -20.51 -23.47 -14.77
CA ILE A 157 -19.45 -24.38 -15.21
C ILE A 157 -18.31 -24.38 -14.18
N ARG A 158 -17.82 -23.21 -13.74
CA ARG A 158 -16.73 -23.11 -12.76
C ARG A 158 -17.06 -23.78 -11.43
N GLU A 159 -18.27 -23.60 -10.91
CA GLU A 159 -18.77 -24.33 -9.72
C GLU A 159 -18.71 -25.85 -9.90
N LEU A 160 -19.03 -26.33 -11.10
CA LEU A 160 -19.11 -27.76 -11.41
C LEU A 160 -17.77 -28.39 -11.75
N LEU A 161 -16.76 -27.61 -12.16
CA LEU A 161 -15.44 -28.12 -12.51
C LEU A 161 -14.84 -28.95 -11.37
N TYR A 162 -15.07 -28.57 -10.13
CA TYR A 162 -14.67 -29.33 -8.94
C TYR A 162 -15.30 -30.72 -8.92
N TRP A 163 -16.63 -30.80 -8.94
CA TRP A 163 -17.37 -32.07 -8.86
C TRP A 163 -17.03 -33.00 -10.02
N TYR A 164 -17.09 -32.48 -11.25
CA TYR A 164 -16.81 -33.24 -12.46
C TYR A 164 -15.33 -33.69 -12.56
N SER A 165 -14.38 -32.94 -12.00
CA SER A 165 -12.96 -33.36 -11.97
C SER A 165 -12.68 -34.45 -10.94
N ARG A 166 -13.53 -34.57 -9.90
CA ARG A 166 -13.43 -35.61 -8.88
C ARG A 166 -14.09 -36.89 -9.36
N ASP A 167 -15.36 -36.78 -9.74
CA ASP A 167 -16.18 -37.87 -10.25
C ASP A 167 -17.28 -37.30 -11.17
N PRO A 168 -17.25 -37.61 -12.47
CA PRO A 168 -18.29 -37.19 -13.40
C PRO A 168 -19.70 -37.58 -12.97
N GLU A 169 -19.88 -38.72 -12.31
CA GLU A 169 -21.21 -39.19 -11.87
C GLU A 169 -21.75 -38.29 -10.75
N LEU A 170 -20.93 -38.00 -9.73
CA LEU A 170 -21.28 -37.04 -8.68
C LEU A 170 -21.56 -35.64 -9.24
N GLY A 171 -20.82 -35.23 -10.26
CA GLY A 171 -21.06 -33.98 -10.97
C GLY A 171 -22.44 -33.93 -11.62
N VAL A 172 -22.83 -35.00 -12.32
CA VAL A 172 -24.15 -35.10 -12.96
C VAL A 172 -25.28 -35.12 -11.92
N GLU A 173 -25.11 -35.87 -10.82
CA GLU A 173 -26.08 -35.93 -9.72
C GLU A 173 -26.28 -34.54 -9.08
N TYR A 174 -25.19 -33.85 -8.76
CA TYR A 174 -25.23 -32.51 -8.18
C TYR A 174 -25.97 -31.52 -9.11
N VAL A 175 -25.66 -31.51 -10.41
CA VAL A 175 -26.35 -30.64 -11.38
C VAL A 175 -27.84 -30.98 -11.46
N GLN A 176 -28.19 -32.26 -11.46
CA GLN A 176 -29.58 -32.69 -11.53
C GLN A 176 -30.37 -32.21 -10.30
N GLU A 177 -29.78 -32.28 -9.12
CA GLU A 177 -30.35 -31.72 -7.89
C GLU A 177 -30.56 -30.21 -8.00
N GLN A 178 -29.55 -29.47 -8.47
CA GLN A 178 -29.66 -28.01 -8.68
C GLN A 178 -30.78 -27.66 -9.68
N ILE A 179 -30.90 -28.40 -10.79
CA ILE A 179 -31.97 -28.19 -11.79
C ILE A 179 -33.36 -28.41 -11.19
N LEU A 180 -33.53 -29.41 -10.32
CA LEU A 180 -34.83 -29.72 -9.70
C LEU A 180 -35.28 -28.68 -8.68
N CYS A 181 -34.33 -27.99 -8.04
CA CYS A 181 -34.59 -26.96 -7.03
C CYS A 181 -34.63 -25.53 -7.58
N ALA A 182 -34.27 -25.37 -8.86
CA ALA A 182 -34.15 -24.10 -9.56
C ALA A 182 -35.48 -23.58 -10.13
N ASP A 183 -35.56 -22.25 -10.33
CA ASP A 183 -36.61 -21.67 -11.16
C ASP A 183 -36.37 -21.94 -12.66
N SER A 184 -37.30 -21.52 -13.53
CA SER A 184 -37.25 -21.84 -14.97
C SER A 184 -35.98 -21.34 -15.67
N TYR A 185 -35.51 -20.14 -15.32
CA TYR A 185 -34.29 -19.59 -15.91
C TYR A 185 -33.03 -20.23 -15.32
N GLU A 186 -32.98 -20.38 -14.00
CA GLU A 186 -31.85 -21.03 -13.35
C GLU A 186 -31.69 -22.48 -13.83
N ALA A 187 -32.80 -23.22 -14.00
CA ALA A 187 -32.80 -24.55 -14.60
C ALA A 187 -32.28 -24.52 -16.04
N GLN A 188 -32.62 -23.51 -16.84
CA GLN A 188 -32.07 -23.34 -18.19
C GLN A 188 -30.55 -23.14 -18.15
N VAL A 189 -30.04 -22.27 -17.27
CA VAL A 189 -28.61 -22.02 -17.10
C VAL A 189 -27.87 -23.29 -16.67
N TRP A 190 -28.39 -24.04 -15.70
CA TRP A 190 -27.82 -25.31 -15.27
C TRP A 190 -27.82 -26.37 -16.38
N ASN A 191 -28.91 -26.47 -17.16
CA ASN A 191 -28.99 -27.37 -18.31
C ASN A 191 -27.97 -27.02 -19.40
N LEU A 192 -27.75 -25.73 -19.67
CA LEU A 192 -26.72 -25.27 -20.60
C LEU A 192 -25.33 -25.64 -20.07
N ALA A 193 -25.03 -25.34 -18.79
CA ALA A 193 -23.76 -25.70 -18.16
C ALA A 193 -23.49 -27.23 -18.23
N ARG A 194 -24.50 -28.05 -17.91
CA ARG A 194 -24.45 -29.51 -18.06
C ARG A 194 -24.13 -29.92 -19.49
N THR A 195 -24.81 -29.32 -20.47
CA THR A 195 -24.59 -29.63 -21.90
C THR A 195 -23.15 -29.39 -22.31
N HIS A 196 -22.53 -28.31 -21.83
CA HIS A 196 -21.10 -28.05 -22.07
C HIS A 196 -20.21 -29.13 -21.42
N LEU A 197 -20.46 -29.49 -20.16
CA LEU A 197 -19.67 -30.49 -19.43
C LEU A 197 -19.82 -31.91 -20.00
N ASP A 198 -21.04 -32.31 -20.36
CA ASP A 198 -21.31 -33.61 -20.99
C ASP A 198 -20.64 -33.71 -22.36
N ARG A 199 -20.54 -32.60 -23.10
CA ARG A 199 -19.75 -32.53 -24.33
C ARG A 199 -18.26 -32.69 -24.04
N TYR A 200 -17.72 -32.03 -23.00
CA TYR A 200 -16.33 -32.16 -22.60
C TYR A 200 -15.96 -33.61 -22.24
N LEU A 201 -16.83 -34.30 -21.48
CA LEU A 201 -16.62 -35.71 -21.12
C LEU A 201 -16.57 -36.65 -22.33
N LYS A 202 -17.33 -36.34 -23.39
CA LYS A 202 -17.34 -37.13 -24.64
C LYS A 202 -16.16 -36.83 -25.54
N GLU A 203 -15.45 -35.71 -25.32
CA GLU A 203 -14.32 -35.30 -26.15
C GLU A 203 -13.12 -36.20 -25.86
N SER A 204 -12.71 -36.99 -26.85
CA SER A 204 -11.53 -37.85 -26.76
C SER A 204 -10.34 -37.23 -27.48
N PHE A 205 -9.15 -37.25 -26.85
CA PHE A 205 -7.90 -36.86 -27.49
C PHE A 205 -7.14 -38.10 -27.99
N PRO A 206 -7.01 -38.31 -29.32
CA PRO A 206 -6.33 -39.48 -29.84
C PRO A 206 -4.90 -39.62 -29.30
N GLN A 207 -4.49 -40.87 -29.01
CA GLN A 207 -3.14 -41.21 -28.52
C GLN A 207 -2.78 -40.62 -27.15
N THR A 208 -3.78 -40.12 -26.41
CA THR A 208 -3.66 -39.63 -25.04
C THR A 208 -4.20 -40.69 -24.08
N VAL A 209 -3.61 -40.81 -22.89
CA VAL A 209 -4.19 -41.64 -21.82
C VAL A 209 -5.54 -41.09 -21.37
N SER A 210 -6.48 -41.95 -20.98
CA SER A 210 -7.79 -41.53 -20.45
C SER A 210 -7.80 -41.36 -18.93
N ARG A 211 -6.80 -41.93 -18.23
CA ARG A 211 -6.65 -41.84 -16.78
C ARG A 211 -5.19 -41.76 -16.33
N ILE A 212 -4.94 -41.07 -15.21
CA ILE A 212 -3.65 -41.02 -14.50
C ILE A 212 -3.94 -41.18 -13.01
N ASN A 213 -3.28 -42.14 -12.34
CA ASN A 213 -3.51 -42.48 -10.92
C ASN A 213 -5.00 -42.63 -10.60
N ASP A 214 -5.69 -43.45 -11.42
CA ASP A 214 -7.13 -43.73 -11.39
C ASP A 214 -8.10 -42.56 -11.59
N ARG A 215 -7.58 -41.35 -11.83
CA ARG A 215 -8.39 -40.15 -12.10
C ARG A 215 -8.54 -39.88 -13.58
N LEU A 216 -9.65 -39.24 -13.94
CA LEU A 216 -9.93 -38.79 -15.31
C LEU A 216 -8.78 -37.90 -15.84
N PHE A 217 -8.31 -38.19 -17.04
CA PHE A 217 -7.35 -37.35 -17.76
C PHE A 217 -7.83 -37.02 -19.18
N PRO A 218 -7.75 -35.75 -19.59
CA PRO A 218 -7.38 -34.59 -18.76
C PRO A 218 -8.49 -34.26 -17.73
N ALA A 219 -8.14 -33.48 -16.71
CA ALA A 219 -9.14 -33.01 -15.76
C ALA A 219 -10.17 -32.09 -16.44
N MET A 220 -11.36 -31.95 -15.85
CA MET A 220 -12.49 -31.27 -16.52
C MET A 220 -12.25 -29.78 -16.75
N HIS A 221 -11.50 -29.12 -15.86
CA HIS A 221 -11.10 -27.73 -16.09
C HIS A 221 -10.12 -27.56 -17.25
N VAL A 222 -9.36 -28.60 -17.60
CA VAL A 222 -8.49 -28.60 -18.78
C VAL A 222 -9.33 -28.71 -20.05
N HIS A 223 -10.39 -29.52 -20.08
CA HIS A 223 -11.34 -29.51 -21.20
C HIS A 223 -11.98 -28.14 -21.38
N TRP A 224 -12.41 -27.51 -20.29
CA TRP A 224 -12.96 -26.16 -20.32
C TRP A 224 -11.96 -25.14 -20.89
N TRP A 225 -10.69 -25.20 -20.49
CA TRP A 225 -9.63 -24.37 -21.08
C TRP A 225 -9.40 -24.64 -22.57
N LEU A 226 -9.43 -25.90 -23.01
CA LEU A 226 -9.30 -26.27 -24.43
C LEU A 226 -10.47 -25.70 -25.25
N ASP A 227 -11.68 -25.76 -24.73
CA ASP A 227 -12.87 -25.18 -25.37
C ASP A 227 -12.78 -23.64 -25.45
N ARG A 228 -12.46 -22.98 -24.33
CA ARG A 228 -12.33 -21.51 -24.28
C ARG A 228 -11.25 -20.97 -25.20
N SER A 229 -10.21 -21.77 -25.43
CA SER A 229 -9.06 -21.39 -26.24
C SER A 229 -9.08 -22.00 -27.65
N ALA A 230 -10.15 -22.70 -28.06
CA ALA A 230 -10.18 -23.47 -29.29
C ALA A 230 -9.94 -22.61 -30.54
N THR A 231 -10.46 -21.38 -30.57
CA THR A 231 -10.35 -20.46 -31.71
C THR A 231 -9.13 -19.54 -31.63
N GLN A 232 -8.41 -19.55 -30.51
CA GLN A 232 -7.32 -18.64 -30.23
C GLN A 232 -5.98 -19.28 -30.57
N THR A 233 -5.26 -18.73 -31.54
CA THR A 233 -3.90 -19.17 -31.85
C THR A 233 -2.92 -18.87 -30.72
N ARG A 234 -3.16 -17.80 -29.96
CA ARG A 234 -2.24 -17.25 -28.95
C ARG A 234 -2.92 -17.15 -27.60
N VAL A 235 -2.36 -17.84 -26.60
CA VAL A 235 -2.98 -17.95 -25.28
C VAL A 235 -1.95 -17.75 -24.18
N LEU A 236 -2.34 -17.01 -23.14
CA LEU A 236 -1.66 -16.93 -21.86
C LEU A 236 -2.51 -17.63 -20.80
N ASN A 237 -1.98 -18.68 -20.19
CA ASN A 237 -2.61 -19.36 -19.06
C ASN A 237 -2.00 -18.86 -17.75
N ILE A 238 -2.80 -18.15 -16.97
CA ILE A 238 -2.45 -17.61 -15.65
C ILE A 238 -3.03 -18.40 -14.47
N GLY A 239 -3.47 -19.64 -14.71
CA GLY A 239 -3.94 -20.53 -13.64
C GLY A 239 -2.93 -20.70 -12.51
N ASP A 240 -3.45 -20.86 -11.29
CA ASP A 240 -2.66 -21.02 -10.09
C ASP A 240 -1.73 -22.25 -10.15
N THR A 241 -0.68 -22.27 -9.34
CA THR A 241 0.26 -23.39 -9.37
C THR A 241 -0.44 -24.68 -8.92
N GLY A 242 -0.24 -25.79 -9.65
CA GLY A 242 -0.95 -27.04 -9.40
C GLY A 242 -2.26 -27.23 -10.20
N THR A 243 -2.62 -26.28 -11.07
CA THR A 243 -3.83 -26.35 -11.93
C THR A 243 -3.64 -27.10 -13.26
N TYR A 244 -2.62 -27.94 -13.40
CA TYR A 244 -2.39 -28.76 -14.60
C TYR A 244 -2.14 -27.97 -15.91
N LYS A 245 -1.42 -26.85 -15.82
CA LYS A 245 -1.00 -26.05 -16.99
C LYS A 245 -0.20 -26.86 -18.01
N THR A 246 0.64 -27.80 -17.56
CA THR A 246 1.38 -28.71 -18.45
C THR A 246 0.43 -29.52 -19.34
N SER A 247 -0.55 -30.22 -18.76
CA SER A 247 -1.46 -31.07 -19.53
C SER A 247 -2.29 -30.26 -20.51
N TYR A 248 -2.78 -29.08 -20.10
CA TYR A 248 -3.46 -28.15 -21.00
C TYR A 248 -2.57 -27.79 -22.20
N SER A 249 -1.32 -27.42 -21.95
CA SER A 249 -0.40 -26.97 -23.01
C SER A 249 -0.15 -28.07 -24.03
N VAL A 250 0.07 -29.32 -23.57
CA VAL A 250 0.28 -30.48 -24.45
C VAL A 250 -0.96 -30.75 -25.29
N LEU A 251 -2.15 -30.76 -24.68
CA LEU A 251 -3.40 -31.05 -25.39
C LEU A 251 -3.82 -29.92 -26.33
N ALA A 252 -3.55 -28.67 -25.98
CA ALA A 252 -3.79 -27.52 -26.85
C ALA A 252 -2.96 -27.61 -28.14
N MET A 253 -1.72 -28.10 -28.07
CA MET A 253 -0.88 -28.37 -29.25
C MET A 253 -1.49 -29.48 -30.11
N ARG A 254 -2.04 -30.54 -29.50
CA ARG A 254 -2.70 -31.63 -30.22
C ARG A 254 -4.01 -31.20 -30.88
N GLN A 255 -4.84 -30.42 -30.19
CA GLN A 255 -6.09 -29.86 -30.73
C GLN A 255 -5.80 -28.96 -31.95
N ALA A 256 -4.72 -28.17 -31.87
CA ALA A 256 -4.24 -27.34 -32.98
C ALA A 256 -3.50 -28.13 -34.08
N ARG A 257 -3.31 -29.45 -33.91
CA ARG A 257 -2.56 -30.33 -34.83
C ARG A 257 -1.14 -29.84 -35.12
N ALA A 258 -0.45 -29.32 -34.09
CA ALA A 258 0.97 -28.99 -34.18
C ALA A 258 1.79 -30.29 -34.29
N GLY A 259 2.72 -30.33 -35.26
CA GLY A 259 3.54 -31.49 -35.56
C GLY A 259 4.90 -31.47 -34.85
N LYS A 260 5.53 -30.30 -34.72
CA LYS A 260 6.83 -30.12 -34.06
C LYS A 260 6.75 -28.94 -33.09
N VAL A 261 6.79 -29.26 -31.80
CA VAL A 261 6.53 -28.33 -30.70
C VAL A 261 7.84 -28.00 -29.97
N LEU A 262 8.09 -26.71 -29.76
CA LEU A 262 9.20 -26.23 -28.92
C LEU A 262 8.69 -25.83 -27.53
N ILE A 263 9.35 -26.31 -26.49
CA ILE A 263 9.05 -26.01 -25.08
C ILE A 263 10.22 -25.23 -24.48
N PHE A 264 9.94 -23.99 -24.06
CA PHE A 264 10.82 -23.21 -23.19
C PHE A 264 10.43 -23.46 -21.74
N CYS A 265 11.38 -23.78 -20.87
CA CYS A 265 11.11 -23.98 -19.44
C CYS A 265 12.32 -23.63 -18.56
N ALA A 266 12.12 -23.64 -17.23
CA ALA A 266 13.23 -23.57 -16.28
C ALA A 266 14.14 -24.82 -16.38
N ALA A 267 15.43 -24.67 -16.06
CA ALA A 267 16.40 -25.76 -16.21
C ALA A 267 16.02 -27.04 -15.43
N ASN A 268 15.41 -26.86 -14.25
CA ASN A 268 14.97 -27.94 -13.36
C ASN A 268 13.64 -28.58 -13.78
N ALA A 269 12.90 -27.97 -14.71
CA ALA A 269 11.61 -28.48 -15.19
C ALA A 269 11.76 -29.42 -16.40
N ARG A 270 12.94 -29.44 -17.07
CA ARG A 270 13.14 -30.21 -18.32
C ARG A 270 12.82 -31.71 -18.19
N GLN A 271 13.33 -32.35 -17.14
CA GLN A 271 13.10 -33.76 -16.90
C GLN A 271 11.64 -34.04 -16.54
N ASN A 272 11.01 -33.15 -15.77
CA ASN A 272 9.58 -33.25 -15.47
C ASN A 272 8.73 -33.16 -16.73
N TRP A 273 9.02 -32.21 -17.62
CA TRP A 273 8.36 -32.08 -18.93
C TRP A 273 8.51 -33.35 -19.79
N GLU A 274 9.72 -33.93 -19.85
CA GLU A 274 9.94 -35.19 -20.57
C GLU A 274 9.11 -36.34 -19.99
N GLN A 275 9.08 -36.47 -18.66
CA GLN A 275 8.31 -37.51 -17.97
C GLN A 275 6.80 -37.31 -18.18
N GLU A 276 6.29 -36.09 -18.03
CA GLU A 276 4.88 -35.74 -18.21
C GLU A 276 4.44 -35.98 -19.66
N LEU A 277 5.24 -35.60 -20.66
CA LEU A 277 4.94 -35.89 -22.08
C LEU A 277 4.80 -37.39 -22.33
N LYS A 278 5.74 -38.21 -21.85
CA LYS A 278 5.73 -39.67 -22.00
C LYS A 278 4.62 -40.35 -21.19
N LEU A 279 4.14 -39.69 -20.14
CA LEU A 279 2.99 -40.13 -19.34
C LEU A 279 1.68 -39.82 -20.09
N TYR A 280 1.51 -38.60 -20.58
CA TYR A 280 0.28 -38.15 -21.23
C TYR A 280 0.09 -38.78 -22.61
N LEU A 281 1.20 -38.96 -23.34
CA LEU A 281 1.24 -39.43 -24.73
C LEU A 281 2.17 -40.65 -24.83
N PRO A 282 1.67 -41.88 -24.57
CA PRO A 282 2.52 -43.08 -24.47
C PRO A 282 3.35 -43.39 -25.71
N HIS A 283 2.90 -42.97 -26.90
CA HIS A 283 3.64 -43.15 -28.16
C HIS A 283 4.97 -42.37 -28.20
N LEU A 284 5.11 -41.33 -27.37
CA LEU A 284 6.35 -40.55 -27.24
C LEU A 284 7.46 -41.27 -26.47
N ARG A 285 7.20 -42.48 -25.94
CA ARG A 285 8.23 -43.34 -25.35
C ARG A 285 9.21 -43.90 -26.39
N GLY A 286 8.88 -43.79 -27.69
CA GLY A 286 9.78 -44.15 -28.78
C GLY A 286 11.03 -43.25 -28.85
N VAL A 287 12.14 -43.82 -29.34
CA VAL A 287 13.43 -43.12 -29.44
C VAL A 287 13.33 -41.91 -30.39
N GLY A 288 13.90 -40.77 -29.97
CA GLY A 288 14.00 -39.54 -30.77
C GLY A 288 12.72 -38.72 -30.88
N ARG A 289 11.61 -39.13 -30.23
CA ARG A 289 10.33 -38.40 -30.27
C ARG A 289 10.29 -37.16 -29.36
N VAL A 290 11.01 -37.21 -28.24
CA VAL A 290 11.16 -36.09 -27.31
C VAL A 290 12.66 -35.80 -27.15
N GLU A 291 13.07 -34.58 -27.46
CA GLU A 291 14.46 -34.16 -27.43
C GLU A 291 14.71 -33.11 -26.35
N VAL A 292 15.42 -33.51 -25.28
CA VAL A 292 15.86 -32.58 -24.23
C VAL A 292 17.22 -31.99 -24.60
N LEU A 293 17.28 -30.67 -24.82
CA LEU A 293 18.52 -29.96 -25.10
C LEU A 293 19.27 -29.65 -23.80
N GLN A 294 20.43 -30.27 -23.62
CA GLN A 294 21.31 -30.06 -22.47
C GLN A 294 22.62 -29.37 -22.85
N ASN A 295 23.21 -29.74 -23.99
CA ASN A 295 24.53 -29.26 -24.43
C ASN A 295 24.44 -28.69 -25.86
N THR A 296 25.42 -27.86 -26.24
CA THR A 296 25.49 -27.17 -27.54
C THR A 296 25.76 -28.06 -28.74
N ASP A 297 26.24 -29.28 -28.52
CA ASP A 297 26.65 -30.22 -29.58
C ASP A 297 25.59 -31.27 -29.92
N LYS A 298 24.42 -31.22 -29.27
CA LYS A 298 23.36 -32.19 -29.49
C LYS A 298 22.73 -32.00 -30.87
N ILE A 299 22.71 -33.06 -31.67
CA ILE A 299 22.00 -33.12 -32.95
C ILE A 299 20.54 -33.49 -32.67
N LEU A 300 19.59 -32.69 -33.17
CA LEU A 300 18.17 -32.94 -33.03
C LEU A 300 17.73 -34.03 -34.02
N ALA A 301 16.96 -35.01 -33.55
CA ALA A 301 16.39 -36.02 -34.41
C ALA A 301 15.31 -35.41 -35.33
N ASP A 302 15.30 -35.79 -36.61
CA ASP A 302 14.33 -35.26 -37.58
C ASP A 302 12.88 -35.57 -37.19
N ASN A 303 12.66 -36.73 -36.56
CA ASN A 303 11.37 -37.23 -36.07
C ASN A 303 10.95 -36.71 -34.69
N ALA A 304 11.67 -35.74 -34.12
CA ALA A 304 11.29 -35.13 -32.84
C ALA A 304 9.94 -34.40 -32.96
N GLU A 305 8.97 -34.81 -32.14
CA GLU A 305 7.67 -34.12 -32.01
C GLU A 305 7.76 -33.00 -30.98
N PHE A 306 8.56 -33.20 -29.92
CA PHE A 306 8.76 -32.21 -28.86
C PHE A 306 10.25 -31.93 -28.64
N ILE A 307 10.62 -30.66 -28.59
CA ILE A 307 11.96 -30.19 -28.26
C ILE A 307 11.87 -29.38 -26.98
N ILE A 308 12.62 -29.78 -25.94
CA ILE A 308 12.61 -29.12 -24.63
C ILE A 308 13.94 -28.38 -24.45
N VAL A 309 13.88 -27.07 -24.20
CA VAL A 309 15.05 -26.22 -23.98
C VAL A 309 14.89 -25.36 -22.73
N ALA A 310 15.98 -25.23 -21.96
CA ALA A 310 16.01 -24.35 -20.79
C ALA A 310 16.31 -22.91 -21.18
N TYR A 311 15.75 -21.94 -20.46
CA TYR A 311 16.07 -20.52 -20.64
C TYR A 311 17.57 -20.21 -20.55
N THR A 312 18.30 -20.87 -19.64
CA THR A 312 19.74 -20.69 -19.46
C THR A 312 20.55 -21.12 -20.69
N THR A 313 20.03 -22.04 -21.50
CA THR A 313 20.67 -22.52 -22.73
C THR A 313 20.51 -21.51 -23.89
N LEU A 314 19.50 -20.63 -23.84
CA LEU A 314 19.23 -19.63 -24.88
C LEU A 314 20.23 -18.46 -24.91
N VAL A 315 21.26 -18.48 -24.07
CA VAL A 315 22.38 -17.53 -24.15
C VAL A 315 23.35 -17.87 -25.30
N HIS A 316 23.29 -19.10 -25.82
CA HIS A 316 24.20 -19.59 -26.86
C HIS A 316 23.60 -19.40 -28.27
N ARG A 317 24.26 -18.60 -29.12
CA ARG A 317 23.80 -18.30 -30.49
C ARG A 317 23.64 -19.53 -31.39
N ARG A 318 24.50 -20.55 -31.23
CA ARG A 318 24.39 -21.82 -31.97
C ARG A 318 23.06 -22.53 -31.72
N ILE A 319 22.59 -22.53 -30.47
CA ILE A 319 21.29 -23.13 -30.11
C ILE A 319 20.14 -22.34 -30.73
N ILE A 320 20.20 -21.00 -30.65
CA ILE A 320 19.18 -20.14 -31.27
C ILE A 320 19.07 -20.43 -32.77
N GLN A 321 20.20 -20.46 -33.48
CA GLN A 321 20.23 -20.70 -34.92
C GLN A 321 19.71 -22.10 -35.29
N MET A 322 20.16 -23.14 -34.57
CA MET A 322 19.66 -24.50 -34.73
C MET A 322 18.14 -24.59 -34.56
N LEU A 323 17.57 -23.91 -33.55
CA LEU A 323 16.12 -23.89 -33.32
C LEU A 323 15.35 -23.09 -34.37
N LYS A 324 15.95 -22.05 -34.96
CA LYS A 324 15.35 -21.28 -36.08
C LYS A 324 15.24 -22.10 -37.37
N GLU A 325 16.15 -23.04 -37.58
CA GLU A 325 16.16 -23.93 -38.76
C GLU A 325 15.14 -25.07 -38.67
N GLN A 326 14.60 -25.34 -37.46
CA GLN A 326 13.56 -26.35 -37.28
C GLN A 326 12.21 -25.85 -37.80
N LYS A 327 11.41 -26.74 -38.40
CA LYS A 327 10.03 -26.45 -38.83
C LYS A 327 9.06 -26.50 -37.64
N ILE A 328 9.23 -25.58 -36.69
CA ILE A 328 8.39 -25.49 -35.49
C ILE A 328 7.04 -24.87 -35.86
N ASP A 329 5.95 -25.55 -35.52
CA ASP A 329 4.57 -25.09 -35.74
C ASP A 329 3.75 -25.00 -34.44
N GLY A 330 4.35 -25.32 -33.29
CA GLY A 330 3.77 -25.11 -31.96
C GLY A 330 4.80 -24.65 -30.93
N ILE A 331 4.42 -23.74 -30.03
CA ILE A 331 5.31 -23.25 -28.96
C ILE A 331 4.61 -23.30 -27.60
N ILE A 332 5.27 -23.92 -26.62
CA ILE A 332 4.93 -23.84 -25.21
C ILE A 332 5.99 -22.98 -24.52
N TRP A 333 5.56 -21.88 -23.92
CA TRP A 333 6.42 -20.95 -23.20
C TRP A 333 6.11 -21.02 -21.70
N ASP A 334 6.77 -21.96 -21.01
CA ASP A 334 6.52 -22.28 -19.61
C ASP A 334 7.34 -21.42 -18.65
N GLU A 335 6.69 -20.90 -17.60
CA GLU A 335 7.20 -19.82 -16.76
C GLU A 335 7.66 -18.59 -17.57
N SER A 336 6.76 -18.14 -18.45
CA SER A 336 7.04 -17.09 -19.45
C SER A 336 7.53 -15.76 -18.87
N HIS A 337 7.31 -15.51 -17.57
CA HIS A 337 7.87 -14.37 -16.85
C HIS A 337 9.42 -14.37 -16.82
N TYR A 338 10.09 -15.51 -16.99
CA TYR A 338 11.55 -15.58 -17.16
C TYR A 338 12.05 -14.95 -18.48
N GLY A 339 11.14 -14.76 -19.43
CA GLY A 339 11.33 -14.08 -20.71
C GLY A 339 11.25 -12.54 -20.65
N LYS A 340 11.31 -11.94 -19.46
CA LYS A 340 11.26 -10.49 -19.25
C LYS A 340 12.55 -9.74 -19.60
N ASN A 341 12.51 -8.41 -19.51
CA ASN A 341 13.63 -7.47 -19.73
C ASN A 341 14.19 -7.48 -21.16
N VAL A 342 13.31 -7.24 -22.13
CA VAL A 342 13.63 -7.18 -23.56
C VAL A 342 13.84 -5.75 -24.08
N VAL A 343 13.62 -4.75 -23.23
CA VAL A 343 13.84 -3.32 -23.48
C VAL A 343 14.61 -2.73 -22.29
N GLY A 344 15.50 -1.76 -22.54
CA GLY A 344 16.33 -1.12 -21.51
C GLY A 344 17.83 -1.14 -21.86
N THR A 345 18.68 -0.70 -20.91
CA THR A 345 20.14 -0.58 -21.08
C THR A 345 20.87 -1.92 -21.08
N THR A 346 20.33 -2.93 -20.39
CA THR A 346 20.90 -4.29 -20.35
C THR A 346 19.83 -5.37 -20.57
N PRO A 347 19.32 -5.56 -21.82
CA PRO A 347 18.34 -6.60 -22.11
C PRO A 347 18.86 -8.00 -21.80
N ALA A 348 18.01 -8.87 -21.28
CA ALA A 348 18.39 -10.24 -20.93
C ALA A 348 18.62 -11.08 -22.20
N LYS A 349 19.85 -11.56 -22.43
CA LYS A 349 20.22 -12.39 -23.61
C LYS A 349 19.27 -13.57 -23.83
N ARG A 350 18.85 -14.25 -22.76
CA ARG A 350 17.89 -15.37 -22.79
C ARG A 350 16.51 -14.97 -23.31
N ALA A 351 16.03 -13.78 -22.95
CA ALA A 351 14.73 -13.27 -23.34
C ALA A 351 14.71 -12.82 -24.80
N LEU A 352 15.79 -12.15 -25.24
CA LEU A 352 16.01 -11.83 -26.66
C LEU A 352 16.10 -13.10 -27.51
N GLY A 353 16.83 -14.12 -27.05
CA GLY A 353 16.94 -15.40 -27.74
C GLY A 353 15.58 -16.10 -27.90
N ALA A 354 14.77 -16.14 -26.84
CA ALA A 354 13.42 -16.69 -26.90
C ALA A 354 12.52 -15.92 -27.88
N LEU A 355 12.49 -14.58 -27.79
CA LEU A 355 11.74 -13.73 -28.71
C LEU A 355 12.15 -13.92 -30.16
N GLU A 356 13.46 -13.99 -30.44
CA GLU A 356 13.98 -14.17 -31.81
C GLU A 356 13.50 -15.50 -32.41
N ILE A 357 13.54 -16.59 -31.63
CA ILE A 357 13.03 -17.90 -32.07
C ILE A 357 11.52 -17.83 -32.32
N ILE A 358 10.76 -17.26 -31.38
CA ILE A 358 9.29 -17.17 -31.49
C ILE A 358 8.91 -16.34 -32.73
N GLN A 359 9.49 -15.15 -32.90
CA GLN A 359 9.21 -14.26 -34.02
C GLN A 359 9.57 -14.88 -35.37
N THR A 360 10.64 -15.69 -35.42
CA THR A 360 11.02 -16.42 -36.65
C THR A 360 9.91 -17.38 -37.09
N HIS A 361 9.26 -18.05 -36.12
CA HIS A 361 8.26 -19.09 -36.41
C HIS A 361 6.83 -18.58 -36.44
N VAL A 362 6.55 -17.40 -35.86
CA VAL A 362 5.21 -16.79 -35.72
C VAL A 362 4.32 -16.93 -36.96
N PRO A 363 4.79 -16.71 -38.21
CA PRO A 363 3.94 -16.84 -39.41
C PRO A 363 3.40 -18.26 -39.64
N ASN A 364 4.09 -19.29 -39.15
CA ASN A 364 3.78 -20.71 -39.37
C ASN A 364 3.22 -21.40 -38.10
N LEU A 365 3.09 -20.68 -36.98
CA LEU A 365 2.58 -21.26 -35.73
C LEU A 365 1.09 -21.53 -35.81
N LYS A 366 0.71 -22.78 -35.54
CA LYS A 366 -0.68 -23.19 -35.34
C LYS A 366 -1.18 -22.85 -33.93
N LYS A 367 -0.28 -22.86 -32.95
CA LYS A 367 -0.61 -22.54 -31.54
C LYS A 367 0.61 -22.04 -30.77
N ILE A 368 0.39 -21.07 -29.89
CA ILE A 368 1.32 -20.70 -28.83
C ILE A 368 0.59 -20.63 -27.49
N VAL A 369 1.16 -21.29 -26.49
CA VAL A 369 0.67 -21.30 -25.11
C VAL A 369 1.78 -20.78 -24.22
N ALA A 370 1.56 -19.62 -23.59
CA ALA A 370 2.41 -19.11 -22.52
C ALA A 370 1.80 -19.49 -21.17
N ASN A 371 2.60 -20.04 -20.26
CA ASN A 371 2.17 -20.37 -18.90
C ASN A 371 2.91 -19.52 -17.88
N SER A 372 2.18 -18.88 -16.98
CA SER A 372 2.77 -18.27 -15.79
C SER A 372 1.69 -17.98 -14.75
N ALA A 373 1.86 -18.43 -13.50
CA ALA A 373 0.92 -18.06 -12.43
C ALA A 373 0.97 -16.55 -12.11
N THR A 374 2.08 -15.90 -12.48
CA THR A 374 2.32 -14.46 -12.31
C THR A 374 2.93 -13.92 -13.61
N PRO A 375 2.15 -13.33 -14.53
CA PRO A 375 2.65 -12.87 -15.83
C PRO A 375 3.78 -11.82 -15.74
N TRP A 376 3.96 -11.20 -14.58
CA TRP A 376 5.12 -10.40 -14.18
C TRP A 376 5.50 -10.72 -12.73
N GLU A 377 6.73 -10.37 -12.34
CA GLU A 377 7.21 -10.48 -10.95
C GLU A 377 7.16 -9.13 -10.23
N ASN A 378 7.58 -8.05 -10.90
CA ASN A 378 7.73 -6.73 -10.25
C ASN A 378 6.73 -5.70 -10.73
N SER A 379 6.62 -5.51 -12.04
CA SER A 379 5.78 -4.48 -12.63
C SER A 379 5.08 -5.00 -13.87
N PRO A 380 3.86 -4.50 -14.18
CA PRO A 380 3.14 -4.90 -15.38
C PRO A 380 3.92 -4.66 -16.68
N GLU A 381 4.87 -3.73 -16.71
CA GLU A 381 5.77 -3.48 -17.85
C GLU A 381 6.54 -4.73 -18.30
N GLU A 382 6.85 -5.64 -17.37
CA GLU A 382 7.59 -6.87 -17.64
C GLU A 382 6.86 -7.79 -18.65
N ILE A 383 5.55 -7.60 -18.85
CA ILE A 383 4.76 -8.33 -19.84
C ILE A 383 5.08 -7.93 -21.29
N ALA A 384 5.91 -6.92 -21.55
CA ALA A 384 6.14 -6.38 -22.90
C ALA A 384 6.50 -7.46 -23.96
N ALA A 385 7.31 -8.44 -23.57
CA ALA A 385 7.66 -9.58 -24.43
C ALA A 385 6.45 -10.49 -24.73
N LEU A 386 5.61 -10.73 -23.72
CA LEU A 386 4.37 -11.49 -23.85
C LEU A 386 3.35 -10.71 -24.68
N ALA A 387 3.21 -9.40 -24.48
CA ALA A 387 2.28 -8.54 -25.17
C ALA A 387 2.45 -8.60 -26.69
N CYS A 388 3.69 -8.47 -27.19
CA CYS A 388 3.95 -8.56 -28.63
C CYS A 388 3.76 -9.97 -29.21
N ILE A 389 3.80 -11.00 -28.37
CA ILE A 389 3.53 -12.37 -28.78
C ILE A 389 2.03 -12.67 -28.75
N LEU A 390 1.28 -12.14 -27.79
CA LEU A 390 -0.15 -12.42 -27.67
C LEU A 390 -0.97 -11.61 -28.68
N ARG A 391 -0.59 -10.34 -28.93
CA ARG A 391 -1.30 -9.41 -29.82
C ARG A 391 -0.30 -8.70 -30.76
N PRO A 392 0.44 -9.42 -31.63
CA PRO A 392 1.43 -8.83 -32.53
C PRO A 392 0.87 -7.75 -33.47
N GLU A 393 -0.42 -7.80 -33.77
CA GLU A 393 -1.13 -6.81 -34.58
C GLU A 393 -1.34 -5.48 -33.86
N LEU A 394 -1.39 -5.49 -32.52
CA LEU A 394 -1.42 -4.26 -31.70
C LEU A 394 -0.01 -3.82 -31.30
N PHE A 395 0.86 -4.79 -31.02
CA PHE A 395 2.21 -4.56 -30.50
C PHE A 395 3.23 -5.35 -31.32
N PRO A 396 3.72 -4.81 -32.45
CA PRO A 396 4.69 -5.50 -33.30
C PRO A 396 6.00 -5.82 -32.55
N ASN A 397 6.37 -5.00 -31.58
CA ASN A 397 7.54 -5.21 -30.73
C ASN A 397 7.32 -4.70 -29.29
N PRO A 398 8.17 -5.11 -28.33
CA PRO A 398 8.04 -4.69 -26.93
C PRO A 398 8.10 -3.18 -26.69
N ARG A 399 8.79 -2.40 -27.54
CA ARG A 399 8.88 -0.94 -27.37
C ARG A 399 7.54 -0.25 -27.68
N ASP A 400 6.78 -0.76 -28.64
CA ASP A 400 5.47 -0.21 -28.98
C ASP A 400 4.47 -0.43 -27.84
N PHE A 401 4.53 -1.60 -27.18
CA PHE A 401 3.76 -1.84 -25.96
C PHE A 401 4.11 -0.83 -24.85
N LEU A 402 5.39 -0.61 -24.57
CA LEU A 402 5.80 0.35 -23.54
C LEU A 402 5.41 1.80 -23.92
N ARG A 403 5.47 2.17 -25.20
CA ARG A 403 5.01 3.50 -25.67
C ARG A 403 3.50 3.70 -25.53
N SER A 404 2.72 2.63 -25.57
CA SER A 404 1.26 2.71 -25.43
C SER A 404 0.81 3.13 -24.02
N GLY A 405 1.66 2.97 -23.00
CA GLY A 405 1.30 3.20 -21.60
C GLY A 405 0.39 2.14 -21.00
N ALA A 406 -0.08 1.14 -21.76
CA ALA A 406 -1.11 0.17 -21.32
C ALA A 406 -0.75 -0.60 -20.02
N TYR A 407 0.53 -0.75 -19.72
CA TYR A 407 1.01 -1.42 -18.50
C TYR A 407 0.66 -0.66 -17.21
N ALA A 408 0.46 0.66 -17.26
CA ALA A 408 0.21 1.48 -16.07
C ALA A 408 -1.16 1.15 -15.40
N SER A 409 -2.06 0.46 -16.11
CA SER A 409 -3.32 -0.03 -15.55
C SER A 409 -3.46 -1.54 -15.74
N PRO A 410 -3.29 -2.35 -14.67
CA PRO A 410 -3.44 -3.80 -14.75
C PRO A 410 -4.84 -4.25 -15.21
N ARG A 411 -5.90 -3.52 -14.89
CA ARG A 411 -7.27 -3.84 -15.38
C ARG A 411 -7.45 -3.54 -16.86
N PHE A 412 -6.93 -2.41 -17.34
CA PHE A 412 -6.93 -2.11 -18.77
C PHE A 412 -6.14 -3.16 -19.56
N LEU A 413 -4.95 -3.51 -19.05
CA LEU A 413 -4.15 -4.59 -19.58
C LEU A 413 -4.94 -5.90 -19.64
N ARG A 414 -5.67 -6.25 -18.58
CA ARG A 414 -6.54 -7.45 -18.59
C ARG A 414 -7.61 -7.39 -19.68
N ALA A 415 -8.30 -6.26 -19.83
CA ALA A 415 -9.32 -6.10 -20.86
C ALA A 415 -8.72 -6.22 -22.28
N LEU A 416 -7.53 -5.65 -22.49
CA LEU A 416 -6.83 -5.69 -23.77
C LEU A 416 -6.46 -7.12 -24.22
N PHE A 417 -6.19 -8.00 -23.27
CA PHE A 417 -5.82 -9.40 -23.51
C PHE A 417 -6.94 -10.39 -23.13
N GLU A 418 -8.18 -9.93 -22.86
CA GLU A 418 -9.26 -10.77 -22.29
C GLU A 418 -9.48 -12.06 -23.10
N THR A 419 -9.50 -11.95 -24.42
CA THR A 419 -9.75 -13.08 -25.33
C THR A 419 -8.60 -14.08 -25.39
N CYS A 420 -7.39 -13.68 -24.96
CA CYS A 420 -6.18 -14.50 -25.01
C CYS A 420 -5.79 -15.07 -23.64
N ILE A 421 -6.51 -14.75 -22.55
CA ILE A 421 -6.10 -15.17 -21.20
C ILE A 421 -7.06 -16.23 -20.62
N LEU A 422 -6.47 -17.33 -20.18
CA LEU A 422 -7.12 -18.35 -19.36
C LEU A 422 -6.72 -18.17 -17.89
N ASP A 423 -7.68 -18.29 -16.98
CA ASP A 423 -7.44 -18.20 -15.54
C ASP A 423 -8.31 -19.20 -14.78
N ILE A 424 -7.75 -19.77 -13.70
CA ILE A 424 -8.46 -20.57 -12.70
C ILE A 424 -7.68 -20.55 -11.38
N GLY A 425 -8.38 -20.41 -10.27
CA GLY A 425 -7.84 -20.62 -8.92
C GLY A 425 -7.72 -22.10 -8.60
N LEU A 426 -6.70 -22.49 -7.82
CA LEU A 426 -6.51 -23.88 -7.42
C LEU A 426 -7.68 -24.41 -6.58
N HIS A 427 -8.25 -23.54 -5.73
CA HIS A 427 -9.40 -23.84 -4.87
C HIS A 427 -10.70 -24.11 -5.65
N GLU A 428 -10.80 -23.69 -6.91
CA GLU A 428 -11.99 -23.91 -7.74
C GLU A 428 -12.04 -25.34 -8.30
N VAL A 429 -10.92 -26.06 -8.28
CA VAL A 429 -10.78 -27.36 -8.96
C VAL A 429 -10.25 -28.46 -8.05
N ARG A 430 -9.89 -28.14 -6.80
CA ARG A 430 -9.32 -29.09 -5.85
C ARG A 430 -9.85 -28.88 -4.44
N GLU A 431 -10.10 -30.00 -3.75
CA GLU A 431 -10.31 -30.04 -2.31
C GLU A 431 -8.94 -29.99 -1.64
N LEU A 432 -8.64 -28.88 -0.99
CA LEU A 432 -7.43 -28.69 -0.21
C LEU A 432 -7.82 -28.40 1.24
N PRO A 433 -6.97 -28.78 2.22
CA PRO A 433 -7.14 -28.30 3.58
C PRO A 433 -7.24 -26.77 3.61
N SER A 434 -7.94 -26.23 4.61
CA SER A 434 -8.11 -24.79 4.78
C SER A 434 -6.76 -24.09 4.88
N ILE A 435 -6.69 -22.88 4.35
CA ILE A 435 -5.54 -21.99 4.44
C ILE A 435 -5.97 -20.67 5.09
N ASP A 436 -5.24 -20.22 6.11
CA ASP A 436 -5.59 -19.05 6.92
C ASP A 436 -4.43 -18.04 7.08
N PRO A 437 -4.64 -16.75 6.75
CA PRO A 437 -5.78 -16.22 5.99
C PRO A 437 -5.73 -16.75 4.56
N LYS A 438 -6.82 -16.62 3.82
CA LYS A 438 -6.79 -17.06 2.43
C LYS A 438 -5.86 -16.14 1.61
N PRO A 439 -4.95 -16.68 0.77
CA PRO A 439 -3.99 -15.88 0.00
C PRO A 439 -4.58 -14.84 -0.95
N TRP A 440 -5.87 -14.95 -1.25
CA TRP A 440 -6.60 -13.96 -2.04
C TRP A 440 -7.25 -12.86 -1.20
N GLU A 441 -7.37 -13.02 0.12
CA GLU A 441 -7.87 -12.00 1.06
C GLU A 441 -6.70 -11.14 1.59
N ASP A 442 -5.67 -11.77 2.15
CA ASP A 442 -4.43 -11.12 2.55
C ASP A 442 -3.25 -12.06 2.28
N LEU A 443 -2.51 -11.79 1.20
CA LEU A 443 -1.39 -12.63 0.80
C LEU A 443 -0.26 -12.66 1.85
N PHE A 444 -0.08 -11.62 2.65
CA PHE A 444 1.11 -11.47 3.50
C PHE A 444 0.83 -11.80 4.97
N ASN A 445 -0.39 -11.58 5.46
CA ASN A 445 -0.76 -11.76 6.87
C ASN A 445 0.30 -11.18 7.83
N PRO A 446 0.56 -9.86 7.78
CA PRO A 446 1.65 -9.27 8.52
C PRO A 446 1.38 -9.31 10.02
N ILE A 447 2.38 -9.73 10.80
CA ILE A 447 2.40 -9.60 12.25
C ILE A 447 3.33 -8.44 12.58
N ALA A 448 2.75 -7.36 13.10
CA ALA A 448 3.50 -6.17 13.42
C ALA A 448 4.35 -6.41 14.68
N LEU A 449 5.65 -6.12 14.59
CA LEU A 449 6.62 -6.27 15.68
C LEU A 449 7.29 -4.93 15.98
N GLU A 450 7.58 -4.69 17.24
CA GLU A 450 8.47 -3.60 17.65
C GLU A 450 9.92 -4.09 17.73
N MET A 451 10.86 -3.20 17.42
CA MET A 451 12.29 -3.47 17.59
C MET A 451 12.64 -3.53 19.09
N THR A 452 13.62 -4.36 19.44
CA THR A 452 14.26 -4.25 20.76
C THR A 452 14.99 -2.91 20.88
N SER A 453 15.22 -2.43 22.10
CA SER A 453 15.90 -1.14 22.30
C SER A 453 17.27 -1.09 21.61
N ALA A 454 18.06 -2.17 21.70
CA ALA A 454 19.36 -2.27 21.03
C ALA A 454 19.23 -2.28 19.49
N GLN A 455 18.24 -2.99 18.95
CA GLN A 455 17.97 -3.02 17.51
C GLN A 455 17.51 -1.66 16.99
N ALA A 456 16.67 -0.95 17.75
CA ALA A 456 16.23 0.40 17.41
C ALA A 456 17.42 1.37 17.36
N THR A 457 18.33 1.32 18.35
CA THR A 457 19.56 2.13 18.35
C THR A 457 20.44 1.81 17.14
N LEU A 458 20.62 0.53 16.80
CA LEU A 458 21.34 0.09 15.60
C LEU A 458 20.72 0.64 14.31
N TYR A 459 19.39 0.49 14.17
CA TYR A 459 18.66 0.96 13.00
C TYR A 459 18.76 2.49 12.83
N GLN A 460 18.59 3.24 13.93
CA GLN A 460 18.73 4.69 13.92
C GLN A 460 20.17 5.11 13.59
N HIS A 461 21.19 4.44 14.15
CA HIS A 461 22.58 4.74 13.84
C HIS A 461 22.85 4.61 12.33
N LEU A 462 22.36 3.55 11.69
CA LEU A 462 22.47 3.35 10.24
C LEU A 462 21.74 4.40 9.42
N LEU A 463 20.57 4.86 9.84
CA LEU A 463 19.84 5.93 9.16
C LEU A 463 20.63 7.24 9.11
N HIS A 464 21.37 7.56 10.18
CA HIS A 464 22.13 8.81 10.30
C HIS A 464 23.52 8.76 9.63
N GLN A 465 24.20 7.61 9.62
CA GLN A 465 25.58 7.52 9.15
C GLN A 465 25.74 7.27 7.65
N ILE A 466 24.72 6.79 6.93
CA ILE A 466 24.83 6.53 5.48
C ILE A 466 24.49 7.82 4.72
N PRO A 467 25.46 8.52 4.10
CA PRO A 467 25.20 9.79 3.42
C PRO A 467 24.21 9.59 2.27
N ASP A 468 23.26 10.51 2.08
CA ASP A 468 22.38 10.55 0.91
C ASP A 468 23.09 10.94 -0.40
N GLN A 469 24.42 11.13 -0.38
CA GLN A 469 25.17 11.68 -1.51
C GLN A 469 25.76 10.59 -2.40
N GLY A 470 24.95 10.10 -3.33
CA GLY A 470 25.43 9.88 -4.70
C GLY A 470 25.28 11.19 -5.48
N ASP A 471 26.35 11.69 -6.09
CA ASP A 471 26.34 12.89 -6.94
C ASP A 471 25.16 12.86 -7.94
N GLU A 472 24.56 14.03 -8.21
CA GLU A 472 23.35 14.20 -9.04
C GLU A 472 23.50 13.70 -10.50
N GLU A 473 24.70 13.32 -10.95
CA GLU A 473 24.88 12.67 -12.26
C GLU A 473 24.64 11.14 -12.25
N ASP A 474 24.64 10.50 -11.06
CA ASP A 474 24.44 9.05 -10.92
C ASP A 474 23.09 8.65 -10.29
N SER A 475 22.38 9.57 -9.65
CA SER A 475 21.06 9.28 -9.03
C SER A 475 19.91 9.04 -10.03
N LEU A 476 20.17 9.16 -11.34
CA LEU A 476 19.21 8.83 -12.40
C LEU A 476 19.70 7.76 -13.40
N LYS A 477 20.84 7.09 -13.16
CA LYS A 477 21.23 5.91 -13.93
C LYS A 477 21.03 4.64 -13.11
N ILE A 478 19.81 4.11 -13.15
CA ILE A 478 19.59 2.67 -12.93
C ILE A 478 20.23 1.94 -14.11
N VAL A 479 21.55 1.72 -14.05
CA VAL A 479 22.29 0.83 -14.95
C VAL A 479 23.43 0.19 -14.16
N ASN A 480 23.31 -1.11 -13.89
CA ASN A 480 24.37 -1.98 -13.34
C ASN A 480 24.80 -1.77 -11.87
N GLY A 481 23.84 -1.58 -10.96
CA GLY A 481 23.94 -2.08 -9.59
C GLY A 481 24.99 -1.42 -8.66
N VAL A 482 24.48 -0.48 -7.84
CA VAL A 482 25.00 0.19 -6.62
C VAL A 482 25.38 1.66 -6.95
N ASP A 483 24.76 2.71 -6.39
CA ASP A 483 24.72 3.05 -4.96
C ASP A 483 23.51 3.92 -4.52
N GLY A 484 22.33 3.31 -4.47
CA GLY A 484 21.25 3.59 -3.49
C GLY A 484 20.81 2.30 -2.77
N SER A 485 21.49 1.20 -3.10
CA SER A 485 21.17 -0.18 -2.70
C SER A 485 21.89 -0.61 -1.42
N LYS A 486 22.96 0.09 -1.01
CA LYS A 486 23.74 -0.26 0.19
C LYS A 486 23.01 0.14 1.48
N LYS A 487 22.49 1.36 1.56
CA LYS A 487 21.61 1.84 2.65
C LYS A 487 20.41 0.92 2.86
N VAL A 488 19.66 0.67 1.77
CA VAL A 488 18.51 -0.25 1.77
C VAL A 488 18.91 -1.64 2.26
N ARG A 489 20.03 -2.18 1.78
CA ARG A 489 20.52 -3.50 2.20
C ARG A 489 20.89 -3.54 3.69
N TYR A 490 21.56 -2.53 4.22
CA TYR A 490 21.97 -2.49 5.62
C TYR A 490 20.79 -2.27 6.57
N LEU A 491 19.84 -1.41 6.19
CA LEU A 491 18.59 -1.26 6.93
C LEU A 491 17.78 -2.57 6.92
N LEU A 492 17.75 -3.30 5.80
CA LEU A 492 17.11 -4.62 5.73
C LEU A 492 17.86 -5.66 6.57
N TYR A 493 19.20 -5.60 6.65
CA TYR A 493 19.94 -6.43 7.60
C TYR A 493 19.59 -6.09 9.04
N ALA A 494 19.57 -4.81 9.40
CA ALA A 494 19.18 -4.38 10.74
C ALA A 494 17.77 -4.88 11.13
N CYS A 495 16.87 -5.05 10.16
CA CYS A 495 15.53 -5.60 10.37
C CYS A 495 15.50 -7.13 10.45
N ASP A 496 16.02 -7.82 9.43
CA ASP A 496 15.87 -9.27 9.27
C ASP A 496 16.91 -10.05 10.07
N MET A 497 18.17 -9.59 10.08
CA MET A 497 19.31 -10.30 10.67
C MET A 497 20.43 -9.32 11.09
N PRO A 498 20.26 -8.56 12.18
CA PRO A 498 21.16 -7.48 12.56
C PRO A 498 22.60 -7.95 12.85
N HIS A 499 22.81 -9.18 13.32
CA HIS A 499 24.13 -9.76 13.64
C HIS A 499 25.12 -9.74 12.47
N VAL A 500 24.61 -9.78 11.22
CA VAL A 500 25.42 -9.70 10.00
C VAL A 500 26.18 -8.36 9.92
N LEU A 501 25.70 -7.32 10.60
CA LEU A 501 26.29 -5.98 10.58
C LEU A 501 27.55 -5.84 11.44
N SER A 502 27.77 -6.73 12.41
CA SER A 502 28.95 -6.73 13.31
C SER A 502 30.29 -6.73 12.57
N ARG A 503 30.33 -7.20 11.31
CA ARG A 503 31.54 -7.29 10.48
C ARG A 503 31.62 -6.23 9.39
N VAL A 504 30.71 -5.27 9.35
CA VAL A 504 30.81 -4.15 8.42
C VAL A 504 31.86 -3.18 8.97
N ALA A 505 33.12 -3.42 8.59
CA ALA A 505 34.30 -2.70 9.07
C ALA A 505 34.33 -1.19 8.76
N GLU A 506 33.31 -0.69 8.06
CA GLU A 506 33.15 0.72 7.70
C GLU A 506 32.46 1.54 8.80
N TYR A 507 31.95 0.92 9.87
CA TYR A 507 31.23 1.59 10.96
C TYR A 507 31.88 1.35 12.32
N ASP A 508 32.03 2.43 13.07
CA ASP A 508 32.35 2.38 14.50
C ASP A 508 31.05 2.24 15.29
N TRP A 509 30.76 1.02 15.74
CA TRP A 509 29.55 0.72 16.47
C TRP A 509 29.64 1.28 17.91
N PRO A 510 28.57 1.90 18.44
CA PRO A 510 28.51 2.23 19.86
C PRO A 510 28.74 0.98 20.73
N PRO A 511 29.45 1.07 21.87
CA PRO A 511 29.76 -0.09 22.71
C PRO A 511 28.54 -0.92 23.12
N GLN A 512 27.41 -0.25 23.34
CA GLN A 512 26.12 -0.88 23.67
C GLN A 512 25.58 -1.77 22.54
N ILE A 513 25.95 -1.48 21.29
CA ILE A 513 25.57 -2.27 20.11
C ILE A 513 26.57 -3.40 19.89
N GLU A 514 27.86 -3.16 20.11
CA GLU A 514 28.91 -4.20 19.98
C GLU A 514 28.61 -5.40 20.87
N GLU A 515 28.29 -5.18 22.15
CA GLU A 515 27.88 -6.24 23.08
C GLU A 515 26.60 -6.94 22.62
N ALA A 516 25.64 -6.18 22.08
CA ALA A 516 24.37 -6.75 21.63
C ALA A 516 24.52 -7.70 20.43
N PHE A 517 25.57 -7.58 19.61
CA PHE A 517 25.82 -8.50 18.49
C PHE A 517 26.13 -9.94 18.93
N GLU A 518 26.50 -10.17 20.19
CA GLU A 518 26.75 -11.52 20.70
C GLU A 518 25.46 -12.23 21.14
N HIS A 519 24.35 -11.50 21.27
CA HIS A 519 23.11 -12.03 21.81
C HIS A 519 22.03 -12.20 20.74
N TRP A 520 21.44 -13.39 20.66
CA TRP A 520 20.38 -13.72 19.68
C TRP A 520 19.14 -12.80 19.82
N ASN A 521 18.86 -12.31 21.03
CA ASN A 521 17.73 -11.44 21.34
C ASN A 521 17.89 -10.00 20.81
N LEU A 522 19.02 -9.65 20.20
CA LEU A 522 19.13 -8.43 19.41
C LEU A 522 18.07 -8.38 18.30
N SER A 523 17.72 -9.50 17.68
CA SER A 523 16.69 -9.55 16.64
C SER A 523 15.30 -9.78 17.25
N ALA A 524 14.43 -8.77 17.22
CA ALA A 524 13.03 -8.91 17.65
C ALA A 524 12.28 -10.01 16.86
N LYS A 525 12.58 -10.16 15.56
CA LYS A 525 12.02 -11.25 14.76
C LYS A 525 12.45 -12.62 15.24
N LEU A 526 13.69 -12.77 15.72
CA LEU A 526 14.19 -14.04 16.22
C LEU A 526 13.61 -14.38 17.60
N VAL A 527 13.42 -13.37 18.47
CA VAL A 527 12.64 -13.49 19.72
C VAL A 527 11.25 -14.04 19.42
N TRP A 528 10.53 -13.36 18.51
CA TRP A 528 9.20 -13.80 18.12
C TRP A 528 9.20 -15.19 17.47
N LEU A 529 10.18 -15.50 16.60
CA LEU A 529 10.28 -16.82 15.96
C LEU A 529 10.47 -17.93 17.00
N LYS A 530 11.31 -17.71 18.01
CA LYS A 530 11.53 -18.68 19.08
C LYS A 530 10.22 -18.96 19.82
N ASP A 531 9.47 -17.92 20.19
CA ASP A 531 8.18 -18.06 20.86
C ASP A 531 7.17 -18.84 20.01
N GLN A 532 7.12 -18.58 18.69
CA GLN A 532 6.27 -19.34 17.78
C GLN A 532 6.69 -20.81 17.69
N CYS A 533 7.98 -21.10 17.65
CA CYS A 533 8.47 -22.48 17.64
C CYS A 533 8.12 -23.20 18.96
N ASP A 534 8.41 -22.60 20.12
CA ASP A 534 8.13 -23.19 21.43
C ASP A 534 6.64 -23.51 21.62
N GLN A 535 5.75 -22.61 21.17
CA GLN A 535 4.30 -22.79 21.29
C GLN A 535 3.73 -23.85 20.36
N ASN A 536 4.32 -24.07 19.17
CA ASN A 536 3.69 -24.83 18.10
C ASN A 536 4.41 -26.13 17.71
N ILE A 537 5.69 -26.33 18.06
CA ILE A 537 6.50 -27.48 17.59
C ILE A 537 5.91 -28.85 17.96
N GLY A 538 5.12 -28.91 19.04
CA GLY A 538 4.43 -30.14 19.48
C GLY A 538 3.18 -30.49 18.67
N THR A 539 2.58 -29.54 17.94
CA THR A 539 1.33 -29.76 17.19
C THR A 539 1.38 -29.32 15.74
N ALA A 540 2.46 -28.68 15.30
CA ALA A 540 2.61 -28.15 13.95
C ALA A 540 3.94 -28.58 13.32
N LYS A 541 3.93 -28.66 11.99
CA LYS A 541 5.15 -28.50 11.21
C LYS A 541 5.36 -27.02 10.93
N ILE A 542 6.58 -26.53 11.06
CA ILE A 542 6.91 -25.10 10.97
C ILE A 542 7.87 -24.90 9.82
N VAL A 543 7.54 -24.01 8.89
CA VAL A 543 8.42 -23.59 7.80
C VAL A 543 8.91 -22.19 8.13
N VAL A 544 10.21 -21.99 8.12
CA VAL A 544 10.85 -20.67 8.25
C VAL A 544 11.40 -20.31 6.88
N ALA A 545 10.77 -19.36 6.21
CA ALA A 545 11.11 -18.96 4.85
C ALA A 545 11.96 -17.69 4.84
N SER A 546 13.07 -17.73 4.10
CA SER A 546 13.92 -16.58 3.87
C SER A 546 14.05 -16.26 2.38
N GLY A 547 13.59 -15.08 2.01
CA GLY A 547 13.67 -14.52 0.67
C GLY A 547 14.98 -13.82 0.35
N MET A 548 15.61 -13.26 1.37
CA MET A 548 16.82 -12.46 1.24
C MET A 548 17.92 -12.99 2.14
N TYR A 549 19.16 -12.91 1.66
CA TYR A 549 20.35 -13.22 2.44
C TYR A 549 20.38 -14.66 2.98
N VAL A 550 20.79 -15.59 2.11
CA VAL A 550 21.04 -16.99 2.47
C VAL A 550 22.12 -17.06 3.58
N SER A 551 23.18 -16.25 3.45
CA SER A 551 24.21 -16.07 4.47
C SER A 551 23.69 -15.27 5.68
N GLY A 552 23.92 -15.81 6.88
CA GLY A 552 23.40 -15.30 8.15
C GLY A 552 22.05 -15.92 8.56
N ILE A 553 21.32 -16.55 7.62
CA ILE A 553 20.02 -17.18 7.91
C ILE A 553 20.09 -18.68 7.72
N THR A 554 20.30 -19.17 6.49
CA THR A 554 20.32 -20.63 6.19
C THR A 554 21.72 -21.22 6.17
N LYS A 555 22.76 -20.37 6.13
CA LYS A 555 24.16 -20.77 6.18
C LYS A 555 25.02 -19.66 6.81
N PRO A 556 26.24 -19.97 7.29
CA PRO A 556 27.14 -18.93 7.81
C PRO A 556 27.55 -17.92 6.72
N ILE A 557 28.12 -16.79 7.17
CA ILE A 557 28.75 -15.83 6.26
C ILE A 557 30.06 -16.45 5.76
N LYS A 558 30.31 -16.36 4.45
CA LYS A 558 31.48 -16.99 3.83
C LYS A 558 32.76 -16.42 4.44
N GLY A 559 33.60 -17.28 5.02
CA GLY A 559 34.89 -16.92 5.62
C GLY A 559 34.86 -16.74 7.14
N ASP A 560 33.71 -16.92 7.80
CA ASP A 560 33.60 -16.84 9.25
C ASP A 560 32.46 -17.75 9.75
N GLU A 561 32.79 -19.00 10.05
CA GLU A 561 31.85 -20.04 10.52
C GLU A 561 31.44 -19.86 11.99
N GLU A 562 32.14 -18.98 12.72
CA GLU A 562 31.85 -18.66 14.12
C GLU A 562 30.76 -17.60 14.27
N ILE A 563 30.46 -16.85 13.19
CA ILE A 563 29.38 -15.85 13.21
C ILE A 563 28.03 -16.52 13.42
N PHE A 564 27.24 -15.89 14.30
CA PHE A 564 25.85 -16.21 14.56
C PHE A 564 24.98 -16.27 13.29
N TRP A 565 24.23 -17.37 13.12
CA TRP A 565 23.25 -17.52 12.04
C TRP A 565 22.05 -18.38 12.47
N ILE A 566 20.88 -18.10 11.87
CA ILE A 566 19.59 -18.61 12.38
C ILE A 566 19.50 -20.14 12.37
N GLY A 567 19.89 -20.81 11.29
CA GLY A 567 19.75 -22.27 11.21
C GLY A 567 20.57 -23.02 12.26
N ARG A 568 21.80 -22.58 12.57
CA ARG A 568 22.58 -23.12 13.70
C ARG A 568 21.87 -22.87 15.03
N GLN A 569 21.38 -21.66 15.25
CA GLN A 569 20.70 -21.34 16.50
C GLN A 569 19.42 -22.18 16.70
N LEU A 570 18.66 -22.43 15.62
CA LEU A 570 17.50 -23.33 15.64
C LEU A 570 17.92 -24.78 15.93
N GLN A 571 19.01 -25.26 15.32
CA GLN A 571 19.53 -26.60 15.58
C GLN A 571 20.05 -26.75 17.01
N GLU A 572 20.64 -25.72 17.60
CA GLU A 572 21.04 -25.69 19.01
C GLU A 572 19.83 -25.76 19.95
N TRP A 573 18.72 -25.08 19.61
CA TRP A 573 17.50 -25.11 20.42
C TRP A 573 16.69 -26.40 20.31
N TYR A 574 16.58 -26.98 19.10
CA TYR A 574 15.62 -28.07 18.82
C TYR A 574 16.24 -29.35 18.27
N GLY A 575 17.53 -29.35 17.92
CA GLY A 575 18.27 -30.49 17.39
C GLY A 575 18.28 -30.60 15.85
N GLU A 576 19.37 -31.13 15.30
CA GLU A 576 19.60 -31.28 13.84
C GLU A 576 18.61 -32.21 13.13
N ASN A 577 18.06 -33.20 13.84
CA ASN A 577 17.05 -34.11 13.29
C ASN A 577 15.65 -33.48 13.22
N THR A 578 15.43 -32.43 14.00
CA THR A 578 14.17 -31.70 14.07
C THR A 578 14.16 -30.51 13.14
N VAL A 579 15.31 -29.86 12.93
CA VAL A 579 15.49 -28.71 12.06
C VAL A 579 16.21 -29.11 10.77
N LEU A 580 15.48 -29.11 9.66
CA LEU A 580 16.02 -29.34 8.32
C LEU A 580 16.30 -28.01 7.63
N ILE A 581 17.37 -27.94 6.84
CA ILE A 581 17.75 -26.76 6.07
C ILE A 581 17.73 -27.10 4.58
N LEU A 582 17.05 -26.28 3.79
CA LEU A 582 16.96 -26.41 2.34
C LEU A 582 17.33 -25.09 1.64
N ASP A 583 18.55 -25.01 1.12
CA ASP A 583 19.03 -23.83 0.40
C ASP A 583 19.74 -24.18 -0.93
N GLY A 584 20.50 -23.22 -1.46
CA GLY A 584 21.16 -23.30 -2.77
C GLY A 584 22.44 -24.13 -2.75
N ASP A 585 23.00 -24.40 -1.57
CA ASP A 585 24.23 -25.17 -1.41
C ASP A 585 23.92 -26.67 -1.30
N VAL A 586 22.67 -27.04 -0.97
CA VAL A 586 22.19 -28.43 -1.06
C VAL A 586 22.14 -28.87 -2.52
N ALA A 587 23.01 -29.83 -2.86
CA ALA A 587 23.19 -30.33 -4.21
C ALA A 587 21.87 -30.80 -4.84
N ILE A 588 21.66 -30.44 -6.11
CA ILE A 588 20.51 -30.93 -6.89
C ILE A 588 20.72 -32.43 -7.14
N GLY A 589 19.75 -33.25 -6.74
CA GLY A 589 19.84 -34.71 -6.84
C GLY A 589 19.40 -35.37 -5.55
N ASP A 590 20.12 -36.40 -5.14
CA ASP A 590 19.75 -37.27 -4.02
C ASP A 590 19.71 -36.55 -2.67
N ASP A 591 20.68 -35.66 -2.38
CA ASP A 591 20.75 -34.91 -1.12
C ASP A 591 19.51 -34.03 -0.90
N ARG A 592 19.14 -33.23 -1.92
CA ARG A 592 17.94 -32.40 -1.86
C ARG A 592 16.66 -33.23 -1.78
N ASN A 593 16.60 -34.34 -2.52
CA ASN A 593 15.45 -35.24 -2.48
C ASN A 593 15.29 -35.91 -1.11
N ASP A 594 16.40 -36.24 -0.43
CA ASP A 594 16.36 -36.80 0.92
C ASP A 594 15.82 -35.79 1.94
N VAL A 595 16.29 -34.54 1.91
CA VAL A 595 15.76 -33.47 2.78
C VAL A 595 14.26 -33.29 2.56
N ILE A 596 13.81 -33.24 1.30
CA ILE A 596 12.38 -33.13 0.95
C ILE A 596 11.60 -34.34 1.45
N ARG A 597 12.12 -35.55 1.27
CA ARG A 597 11.49 -36.79 1.73
C ARG A 597 11.34 -36.78 3.25
N ARG A 598 12.42 -36.51 3.98
CA ARG A 598 12.42 -36.39 5.46
C ARG A 598 11.42 -35.34 5.93
N TRP A 599 11.41 -34.15 5.33
CA TRP A 599 10.41 -33.12 5.65
C TRP A 599 8.97 -33.62 5.47
N ARG A 600 8.68 -34.30 4.36
CA ARG A 600 7.30 -34.70 4.02
C ARG A 600 6.78 -35.90 4.82
N THR A 601 7.66 -36.81 5.22
CA THR A 601 7.26 -38.12 5.77
C THR A 601 7.76 -38.40 7.19
N GLN A 602 8.81 -37.73 7.68
CA GLN A 602 9.38 -38.01 8.99
C GLN A 602 8.70 -37.15 10.08
N GLU A 603 8.22 -37.81 11.13
CA GLU A 603 7.51 -37.15 12.25
C GLU A 603 8.43 -36.25 13.07
N SER A 604 9.68 -36.67 13.29
CA SER A 604 10.65 -35.91 14.09
C SER A 604 11.09 -34.60 13.41
N ALA A 605 11.02 -34.51 12.07
CA ALA A 605 11.42 -33.32 11.32
C ALA A 605 10.33 -32.23 11.40
N ARG A 606 10.34 -31.41 12.46
CA ARG A 606 9.29 -30.43 12.75
C ARG A 606 9.52 -29.06 12.12
N ILE A 607 10.77 -28.64 11.92
CA ILE A 607 11.12 -27.31 11.42
C ILE A 607 11.84 -27.44 10.07
N LEU A 608 11.41 -26.70 9.06
CA LEU A 608 12.09 -26.56 7.78
C LEU A 608 12.50 -25.09 7.57
N LEU A 609 13.79 -24.83 7.64
CA LEU A 609 14.37 -23.54 7.25
C LEU A 609 14.70 -23.58 5.75
N VAL A 610 14.13 -22.67 4.98
CA VAL A 610 14.18 -22.74 3.51
C VAL A 610 14.42 -21.40 2.86
N SER A 611 15.28 -21.36 1.84
CA SER A 611 15.41 -20.16 1.01
C SER A 611 14.37 -20.15 -0.11
N MET A 612 13.61 -19.06 -0.22
CA MET A 612 12.56 -18.94 -1.24
C MET A 612 13.14 -19.00 -2.66
N LYS A 613 14.36 -18.47 -2.87
CA LYS A 613 15.04 -18.47 -4.16
C LYS A 613 15.46 -19.87 -4.61
N THR A 614 15.66 -20.78 -3.66
CA THR A 614 16.24 -22.11 -3.88
C THR A 614 15.17 -23.20 -3.87
N CYS A 615 13.89 -22.82 -3.69
CA CYS A 615 12.70 -23.60 -4.01
C CYS A 615 12.26 -23.33 -5.46
N PRO A 616 12.86 -23.98 -6.48
CA PRO A 616 12.49 -23.80 -7.87
C PRO A 616 11.02 -24.14 -8.12
N ASP A 617 10.56 -23.71 -9.29
CA ASP A 617 9.14 -23.74 -9.64
C ASP A 617 8.51 -25.12 -9.79
N SER A 618 9.27 -26.19 -9.57
CA SER A 618 8.84 -27.58 -9.67
C SER A 618 8.83 -28.36 -8.35
N ILE A 619 9.26 -27.80 -7.21
CA ILE A 619 9.30 -28.57 -5.94
C ILE A 619 7.90 -28.68 -5.30
N ASN A 620 7.62 -29.86 -4.72
CA ASN A 620 6.48 -30.14 -3.85
C ASN A 620 6.95 -30.38 -2.41
N LEU A 621 6.48 -29.55 -1.47
CA LEU A 621 6.79 -29.60 -0.04
C LEU A 621 5.54 -29.88 0.83
N SER A 622 4.43 -30.31 0.23
CA SER A 622 3.22 -30.70 0.96
C SER A 622 3.50 -31.83 1.95
N VAL A 623 3.10 -31.63 3.21
CA VAL A 623 3.26 -32.61 4.29
C VAL A 623 2.21 -33.71 4.14
N THR A 624 2.68 -34.96 4.06
CA THR A 624 1.85 -36.15 3.76
C THR A 624 1.79 -37.14 4.92
N ILE A 625 2.10 -36.73 6.14
CA ILE A 625 2.15 -37.61 7.31
C ILE A 625 0.73 -37.94 7.76
N GLU A 626 0.38 -39.23 7.78
CA GLU A 626 -0.93 -39.74 8.22
C GLU A 626 -0.85 -40.41 9.61
N SER A 627 0.31 -40.91 10.02
CA SER A 627 0.50 -41.64 11.29
C SER A 627 0.56 -40.74 12.53
N ASP A 628 0.84 -39.46 12.34
CA ASP A 628 1.06 -38.53 13.44
C ASP A 628 -0.23 -37.85 13.89
N ALA A 629 -0.88 -38.42 14.91
CA ALA A 629 -2.09 -37.88 15.50
C ALA A 629 -1.90 -36.53 16.21
N THR A 630 -0.66 -36.11 16.49
CA THR A 630 -0.37 -34.83 17.16
C THR A 630 -0.31 -33.66 16.19
N LEU A 631 -0.07 -33.93 14.91
CA LEU A 631 0.06 -32.91 13.87
C LEU A 631 -1.31 -32.35 13.48
N LYS A 632 -1.58 -31.10 13.86
CA LYS A 632 -2.84 -30.39 13.62
C LYS A 632 -2.77 -29.37 12.49
N GLU A 633 -1.60 -28.80 12.22
CA GLU A 633 -1.44 -27.75 11.20
C GLU A 633 -0.02 -27.68 10.59
N LEU A 634 0.07 -26.95 9.47
CA LEU A 634 1.32 -26.48 8.88
C LEU A 634 1.41 -24.96 9.04
N LEU A 635 2.38 -24.48 9.81
CA LEU A 635 2.67 -23.06 9.99
C LEU A 635 3.80 -22.61 9.06
N VAL A 636 3.55 -21.63 8.20
CA VAL A 636 4.56 -21.05 7.29
C VAL A 636 4.88 -19.61 7.70
N ILE A 637 6.13 -19.37 8.08
CA ILE A 637 6.62 -18.07 8.55
C ILE A 637 7.47 -17.42 7.47
N GLY A 638 7.01 -16.29 6.92
CA GLY A 638 7.78 -15.44 6.02
C GLY A 638 8.78 -14.56 6.77
N PHE A 639 9.80 -15.18 7.37
CA PHE A 639 10.73 -14.51 8.28
C PHE A 639 11.42 -13.28 7.65
N ALA A 640 11.89 -13.43 6.40
CA ALA A 640 12.44 -12.35 5.60
C ALA A 640 11.79 -12.35 4.23
N LEU A 641 10.93 -11.37 3.93
CA LEU A 641 10.20 -11.29 2.66
C LEU A 641 11.17 -11.08 1.47
N ASP A 642 11.04 -11.89 0.42
CA ASP A 642 11.73 -11.64 -0.85
C ASP A 642 10.99 -10.58 -1.68
N TRP A 643 11.61 -10.17 -2.79
CA TRP A 643 10.95 -9.44 -3.87
C TRP A 643 10.16 -10.36 -4.82
N LYS A 644 10.31 -11.68 -4.68
CA LYS A 644 9.64 -12.69 -5.49
C LYS A 644 8.18 -12.94 -5.06
N PRO A 645 7.32 -13.48 -5.95
CA PRO A 645 5.90 -13.66 -5.65
C PRO A 645 5.66 -14.68 -4.51
N TRP A 646 5.29 -14.17 -3.33
CA TRP A 646 4.97 -14.97 -2.13
C TRP A 646 3.91 -16.05 -2.40
N LYS A 647 2.92 -15.75 -3.25
CA LYS A 647 1.88 -16.72 -3.66
C LYS A 647 2.45 -18.00 -4.28
N GLN A 648 3.49 -17.89 -5.11
CA GLN A 648 4.10 -19.07 -5.72
C GLN A 648 4.82 -19.94 -4.69
N PHE A 649 5.41 -19.32 -3.67
CA PHE A 649 6.08 -19.99 -2.57
C PHE A 649 5.08 -20.72 -1.66
N LEU A 650 3.98 -20.07 -1.25
CA LEU A 650 2.89 -20.73 -0.51
C LEU A 650 2.34 -21.93 -1.27
N GLY A 651 2.19 -21.78 -2.60
CA GLY A 651 1.80 -22.86 -3.49
C GLY A 651 2.79 -24.02 -3.59
N ARG A 652 3.92 -24.05 -2.87
CA ARG A 652 4.80 -25.24 -2.74
C ARG A 652 4.33 -26.19 -1.64
N PHE A 653 3.58 -25.65 -0.68
CA PHE A 653 3.06 -26.35 0.49
C PHE A 653 1.57 -26.63 0.33
N TRP A 654 0.81 -25.62 -0.11
CA TRP A 654 -0.63 -25.72 -0.33
C TRP A 654 -0.93 -26.30 -1.72
N ARG A 655 -0.82 -27.63 -1.81
CA ARG A 655 -1.10 -28.45 -3.00
C ARG A 655 -1.69 -29.79 -2.60
N GLU A 656 -2.09 -30.53 -3.63
CA GLU A 656 -2.52 -31.90 -3.49
C GLU A 656 -1.50 -32.76 -2.73
N GLY A 657 -2.01 -33.50 -1.74
CA GLY A 657 -1.22 -34.30 -0.80
C GLY A 657 -1.08 -33.67 0.57
N LEU A 658 -1.33 -32.37 0.73
CA LEU A 658 -1.40 -31.76 2.05
C LEU A 658 -2.59 -32.34 2.83
N ARG A 659 -2.34 -32.81 4.06
CA ARG A 659 -3.36 -33.45 4.91
C ARG A 659 -3.89 -32.58 6.04
N VAL A 660 -3.16 -31.54 6.41
CA VAL A 660 -3.50 -30.66 7.54
C VAL A 660 -3.79 -29.24 7.06
N PRO A 661 -4.62 -28.46 7.77
CA PRO A 661 -4.77 -27.02 7.55
C PRO A 661 -3.42 -26.30 7.52
N MET A 662 -3.33 -25.22 6.74
CA MET A 662 -2.14 -24.38 6.65
C MET A 662 -2.43 -22.99 7.20
N ARG A 663 -1.53 -22.46 8.01
CA ARG A 663 -1.53 -21.06 8.45
C ARG A 663 -0.23 -20.41 8.01
N TYR A 664 -0.27 -19.15 7.61
CA TYR A 664 0.98 -18.41 7.34
C TYR A 664 0.95 -17.01 7.90
N VAL A 665 2.12 -16.49 8.22
CA VAL A 665 2.34 -15.19 8.87
C VAL A 665 3.65 -14.58 8.39
N CYS A 666 3.71 -13.27 8.28
CA CYS A 666 4.95 -12.55 7.99
C CYS A 666 5.26 -11.57 9.13
N PRO A 667 6.26 -11.82 10.00
CA PRO A 667 6.67 -10.85 11.00
C PRO A 667 7.29 -9.62 10.31
N VAL A 668 6.79 -8.43 10.64
CA VAL A 668 7.18 -7.16 10.03
C VAL A 668 7.50 -6.13 11.12
N LEU A 669 8.68 -5.51 11.06
CA LEU A 669 9.06 -4.45 11.99
C LEU A 669 8.41 -3.12 11.61
N GLN A 670 7.58 -2.57 12.50
CA GLN A 670 6.86 -1.31 12.29
C GLN A 670 7.81 -0.11 12.18
N GLY A 671 7.48 0.84 11.31
CA GLY A 671 8.25 2.07 11.12
C GLY A 671 9.64 1.84 10.50
N THR A 672 9.86 0.71 9.84
CA THR A 672 11.14 0.35 9.22
C THR A 672 11.02 0.05 7.73
N ILE A 673 12.17 -0.16 7.08
CA ILE A 673 12.24 -0.59 5.69
C ILE A 673 11.64 -1.99 5.45
N ASP A 674 11.43 -2.78 6.50
CA ASP A 674 10.78 -4.08 6.42
C ASP A 674 9.28 -3.94 6.09
N GLU A 675 8.60 -3.02 6.79
CA GLU A 675 7.21 -2.64 6.51
C GLU A 675 7.07 -2.06 5.10
N ALA A 676 8.02 -1.20 4.71
CA ALA A 676 8.09 -0.65 3.36
C ALA A 676 8.16 -1.74 2.27
N ARG A 677 9.01 -2.74 2.48
CA ARG A 677 9.16 -3.88 1.58
C ARG A 677 7.86 -4.67 1.49
N MET A 678 7.19 -4.92 2.62
CA MET A 678 5.91 -5.60 2.66
C MET A 678 4.84 -4.81 1.89
N GLU A 679 4.76 -3.49 2.08
CA GLU A 679 3.80 -2.63 1.36
C GLU A 679 4.10 -2.58 -0.15
N LEU A 680 5.37 -2.52 -0.56
CA LEU A 680 5.73 -2.61 -1.98
C LEU A 680 5.26 -3.94 -2.57
N ASN A 681 5.50 -5.05 -1.86
CA ASN A 681 5.05 -6.37 -2.29
C ASN A 681 3.51 -6.48 -2.32
N ARG A 682 2.80 -5.82 -1.38
CA ARG A 682 1.35 -5.70 -1.38
C ARG A 682 0.84 -4.94 -2.60
N ARG A 683 1.48 -3.84 -3.00
CA ARG A 683 1.16 -3.11 -4.23
C ARG A 683 1.36 -3.96 -5.48
N LYS A 684 2.47 -4.71 -5.57
CA LYS A 684 2.72 -5.65 -6.67
C LYS A 684 1.61 -6.71 -6.74
N TRP A 685 1.22 -7.26 -5.59
CA TRP A 685 0.15 -8.24 -5.48
C TRP A 685 -1.22 -7.65 -5.85
N ASN A 686 -1.51 -6.43 -5.41
CA ASN A 686 -2.74 -5.71 -5.74
C ASN A 686 -2.81 -5.46 -7.26
N SER A 687 -1.71 -5.08 -7.90
CA SER A 687 -1.64 -4.94 -9.36
C SER A 687 -1.92 -6.26 -10.07
N LEU A 688 -1.37 -7.38 -9.59
CA LEU A 688 -1.66 -8.69 -10.16
C LEU A 688 -3.12 -9.11 -9.93
N THR A 689 -3.67 -8.86 -8.74
CA THR A 689 -5.08 -9.16 -8.41
C THR A 689 -6.03 -8.31 -9.25
N ARG A 690 -5.71 -7.03 -9.47
CA ARG A 690 -6.42 -6.14 -10.39
C ARG A 690 -6.40 -6.68 -11.82
N PHE A 691 -5.26 -7.17 -12.30
CA PHE A 691 -5.19 -7.85 -13.60
C PHE A 691 -6.03 -9.13 -13.65
N ARG A 692 -6.15 -9.87 -12.56
CA ARG A 692 -6.98 -11.10 -12.52
C ARG A 692 -8.46 -10.81 -12.38
N SER A 693 -8.84 -9.66 -11.82
CA SER A 693 -10.22 -9.33 -11.42
C SER A 693 -11.26 -9.21 -12.54
N ARG A 694 -10.88 -9.30 -13.83
CA ARG A 694 -11.74 -9.18 -15.04
C ARG A 694 -12.82 -8.07 -15.00
N VAL A 695 -12.61 -7.00 -14.24
CA VAL A 695 -13.49 -5.83 -14.15
C VAL A 695 -12.81 -4.59 -14.77
N PRO A 696 -13.58 -3.61 -15.28
CA PRO A 696 -13.02 -2.37 -15.83
C PRO A 696 -12.23 -1.53 -14.80
N PRO A 697 -11.27 -0.69 -15.26
CA PRO A 697 -10.52 0.23 -14.39
C PRO A 697 -11.42 1.31 -13.75
N THR A 698 -11.08 1.70 -12.52
CA THR A 698 -11.71 2.80 -11.77
C THR A 698 -11.12 4.16 -12.13
N GLN A 699 -11.78 5.27 -11.75
CA GLN A 699 -11.26 6.63 -12.01
C GLN A 699 -9.98 6.93 -11.23
N GLU A 700 -9.86 6.43 -10.00
CA GLU A 700 -8.64 6.58 -9.21
C GLU A 700 -7.44 5.91 -9.92
N GLU A 701 -7.68 4.73 -10.52
CA GLU A 701 -6.69 4.04 -11.35
C GLU A 701 -6.41 4.78 -12.67
N TRP A 702 -7.38 5.50 -13.23
CA TRP A 702 -7.18 6.41 -14.38
C TRP A 702 -6.39 7.67 -14.01
N ASP A 703 -6.54 8.18 -12.79
CA ASP A 703 -5.78 9.33 -12.30
C ASP A 703 -4.36 8.90 -11.93
N ASP A 704 -4.18 7.71 -11.37
CA ASP A 704 -2.87 7.10 -11.12
C ASP A 704 -2.13 6.74 -12.41
N TYR A 705 -2.83 6.38 -13.49
CA TYR A 705 -2.27 6.24 -14.85
C TYR A 705 -1.52 7.51 -15.32
N THR A 706 -1.80 8.67 -14.72
CA THR A 706 -1.14 9.95 -15.05
C THR A 706 0.01 10.34 -14.10
N LYS A 707 0.34 9.52 -13.09
CA LYS A 707 1.37 9.76 -12.07
C LYS A 707 2.48 8.69 -12.13
N SER A 708 3.73 9.04 -11.79
CA SER A 708 4.89 8.12 -11.91
C SER A 708 5.25 7.37 -10.61
N ASP A 709 5.64 6.09 -10.73
CA ASP A 709 5.89 5.11 -9.64
C ASP A 709 7.18 5.25 -8.80
N SER A 710 8.07 6.22 -9.08
CA SER A 710 9.43 6.25 -8.49
C SER A 710 9.52 6.59 -6.99
N ALA A 711 8.42 6.98 -6.32
CA ALA A 711 8.46 7.55 -4.97
C ALA A 711 8.66 6.52 -3.82
N THR A 712 8.22 5.27 -4.01
CA THR A 712 7.86 4.41 -2.86
C THR A 712 9.00 4.00 -1.92
N LEU A 713 10.21 3.71 -2.41
CA LEU A 713 11.33 3.32 -1.55
C LEU A 713 12.06 4.54 -0.97
N SER A 714 12.14 5.63 -1.74
CA SER A 714 12.68 6.91 -1.25
C SER A 714 11.82 7.50 -0.15
N ASP A 715 10.50 7.26 -0.19
CA ASP A 715 9.58 7.70 0.87
C ASP A 715 9.94 7.12 2.25
N LEU A 716 10.62 5.96 2.28
CA LEU A 716 10.81 5.16 3.49
C LEU A 716 12.26 5.13 4.00
N MET A 717 13.19 5.71 3.22
CA MET A 717 14.52 6.10 3.72
C MET A 717 14.50 7.46 4.43
N ARG A 718 13.32 8.09 4.50
CA ARG A 718 13.15 9.40 5.12
C ARG A 718 13.40 9.34 6.61
N THR A 719 14.13 10.32 7.09
CA THR A 719 14.24 10.62 8.51
C THR A 719 12.86 11.01 9.07
N PRO A 720 12.63 10.86 10.38
CA PRO A 720 11.40 11.34 11.02
C PRO A 720 11.09 12.81 10.70
N LYS A 721 12.13 13.66 10.61
CA LYS A 721 12.03 15.08 10.26
C LYS A 721 11.49 15.31 8.85
N GLU A 722 11.97 14.56 7.86
CA GLU A 722 11.49 14.64 6.47
C GLU A 722 10.03 14.20 6.37
N TRP A 723 9.67 13.11 7.05
CA TRP A 723 8.29 12.65 7.14
C TRP A 723 7.34 13.73 7.68
N VAL A 724 7.71 14.35 8.80
CA VAL A 724 6.94 15.45 9.39
C VAL A 724 6.83 16.63 8.41
N SER A 725 7.90 16.96 7.69
CA SER A 725 7.87 18.05 6.72
C SER A 725 6.92 17.78 5.55
N ILE A 726 6.84 16.54 5.08
CA ILE A 726 6.02 16.16 3.92
C ILE A 726 4.54 16.17 4.29
N VAL A 727 4.18 15.52 5.39
CA VAL A 727 2.79 15.53 5.87
C VAL A 727 2.34 16.98 6.09
N ASN A 728 3.17 17.80 6.75
CA ASN A 728 2.89 19.23 6.91
C ASN A 728 2.69 19.97 5.57
N ASN A 729 3.45 19.64 4.53
CA ASN A 729 3.29 20.26 3.22
C ASN A 729 2.00 19.80 2.52
N ASP A 730 1.63 18.52 2.66
CA ASP A 730 0.46 17.92 2.01
C ASP A 730 -0.86 18.39 2.63
N VAL A 731 -0.88 18.66 3.94
CA VAL A 731 -2.09 19.12 4.65
C VAL A 731 -2.21 20.65 4.75
N ARG A 732 -1.27 21.41 4.18
CA ARG A 732 -1.31 22.88 4.22
C ARG A 732 -2.49 23.45 3.42
N GLY A 733 -3.30 24.26 4.08
CA GLY A 733 -4.40 25.03 3.49
C GLY A 733 -5.60 24.21 2.99
N ILE A 734 -5.61 22.88 3.20
CA ILE A 734 -6.70 22.02 2.73
C ILE A 734 -7.90 22.01 3.68
N GLY A 735 -7.72 22.48 4.91
CA GLY A 735 -8.74 22.52 5.97
C GLY A 735 -8.67 21.33 6.92
N GLU A 736 -9.18 21.50 8.14
CA GLU A 736 -9.02 20.52 9.24
C GLU A 736 -9.69 19.16 8.93
N GLU A 737 -10.86 19.16 8.30
CA GLU A 737 -11.55 17.91 7.91
C GLU A 737 -10.78 17.14 6.84
N ALA A 738 -10.25 17.85 5.83
CA ALA A 738 -9.46 17.24 4.78
C ALA A 738 -8.10 16.75 5.31
N ALA A 739 -7.48 17.50 6.24
CA ALA A 739 -6.28 17.08 6.94
C ALA A 739 -6.53 15.82 7.79
N ARG A 740 -7.65 15.75 8.51
CA ARG A 740 -8.05 14.55 9.25
C ARG A 740 -8.25 13.36 8.31
N CYS A 741 -9.00 13.54 7.22
CA CYS A 741 -9.16 12.51 6.20
C CYS A 741 -7.81 12.07 5.58
N TYR A 742 -6.81 12.95 5.50
CA TYR A 742 -5.46 12.59 5.06
C TYR A 742 -4.75 11.73 6.10
N LEU A 743 -4.82 12.10 7.38
CA LEU A 743 -4.17 11.39 8.49
C LEU A 743 -4.82 10.04 8.80
N ASP A 744 -6.11 9.89 8.52
CA ASP A 744 -6.84 8.62 8.68
C ASP A 744 -6.55 7.62 7.56
N LYS A 745 -5.80 8.00 6.51
CA LYS A 745 -5.41 7.07 5.44
C LYS A 745 -4.47 6.01 5.98
N GLU A 746 -4.72 4.76 5.57
CA GLU A 746 -3.81 3.65 5.80
C GLU A 746 -2.44 3.92 5.15
N SER A 747 -1.38 3.60 5.89
CA SER A 747 0.00 3.72 5.48
C SER A 747 0.79 2.55 6.07
N GLY A 748 0.89 1.45 5.31
CA GLY A 748 1.55 0.23 5.76
C GLY A 748 0.72 -0.57 6.76
N LEU A 749 1.17 -0.64 8.00
CA LEU A 749 0.53 -1.26 9.17
C LEU A 749 -0.10 -0.24 10.12
N SER A 750 0.07 1.05 9.83
CA SER A 750 -0.39 2.17 10.64
C SER A 750 -1.27 3.12 9.80
N THR A 751 -1.77 4.19 10.41
CA THR A 751 -2.31 5.33 9.64
C THR A 751 -1.21 6.38 9.39
N GLN A 752 -1.42 7.25 8.40
CA GLN A 752 -0.58 8.44 8.19
C GLN A 752 -0.45 9.28 9.48
N GLY A 753 -1.55 9.37 10.26
CA GLY A 753 -1.60 10.07 11.54
C GLY A 753 -0.70 9.46 12.61
N GLU A 754 -0.65 8.13 12.72
CA GLU A 754 0.21 7.46 13.69
C GLU A 754 1.69 7.65 13.33
N LEU A 755 2.06 7.39 12.08
CA LEU A 755 3.43 7.57 11.59
C LEU A 755 3.88 9.02 11.76
N PHE A 756 3.01 9.98 11.46
CA PHE A 756 3.27 11.40 11.66
C PHE A 756 3.50 11.72 13.15
N ALA A 757 2.67 11.22 14.05
CA ALA A 757 2.80 11.47 15.49
C ALA A 757 4.10 10.89 16.08
N ARG A 758 4.42 9.64 15.76
CA ARG A 758 5.67 8.99 16.20
C ARG A 758 6.90 9.71 15.62
N SER A 759 6.86 10.07 14.34
CA SER A 759 7.96 10.78 13.67
C SER A 759 8.15 12.19 14.24
N PHE A 760 7.04 12.88 14.55
CA PHE A 760 7.06 14.19 15.20
C PHE A 760 7.71 14.09 16.57
N LEU A 761 7.28 13.14 17.41
CA LEU A 761 7.89 12.92 18.71
C LEU A 761 9.39 12.64 18.62
N ALA A 762 9.81 11.80 17.66
CA ALA A 762 11.22 11.42 17.51
C ALA A 762 12.14 12.57 17.05
N SER A 763 11.60 13.62 16.41
CA SER A 763 12.40 14.70 15.82
C SER A 763 12.17 16.08 16.43
N GLN A 764 11.08 16.28 17.17
CA GLN A 764 10.60 17.59 17.61
C GLN A 764 11.63 18.48 18.32
N GLU A 765 12.55 17.89 19.09
CA GLU A 765 13.56 18.62 19.88
C GLU A 765 14.42 19.54 19.01
N SER A 766 14.69 19.11 17.77
CA SER A 766 15.49 19.82 16.78
C SER A 766 14.66 20.51 15.67
N MET A 767 13.33 20.48 15.80
CA MET A 767 12.41 21.07 14.84
C MET A 767 11.87 22.43 15.33
N ALA A 768 11.17 23.12 14.42
CA ALA A 768 10.55 24.39 14.70
C ALA A 768 9.65 24.38 15.94
N SER A 769 8.84 23.33 16.12
CA SER A 769 7.96 23.16 17.28
C SER A 769 8.73 23.12 18.60
N GLY A 770 9.83 22.36 18.68
CA GLY A 770 10.68 22.29 19.87
C GLY A 770 11.38 23.60 20.18
N HIS A 771 11.87 24.33 19.18
CA HIS A 771 12.45 25.66 19.39
C HIS A 771 11.41 26.69 19.86
N ILE A 772 10.23 26.69 19.25
CA ILE A 772 9.11 27.54 19.67
C ILE A 772 8.73 27.24 21.11
N ALA A 773 8.58 25.96 21.47
CA ALA A 773 8.23 25.55 22.83
C ALA A 773 9.30 25.95 23.85
N ARG A 774 10.60 25.92 23.49
CA ARG A 774 11.68 26.41 24.37
C ARG A 774 11.66 27.92 24.56
N HIS A 775 11.40 28.67 23.49
CA HIS A 775 11.20 30.11 23.60
C HIS A 775 10.01 30.44 24.51
N MET A 776 8.87 29.77 24.30
CA MET A 776 7.67 29.92 25.12
C MET A 776 7.93 29.52 26.58
N ARG A 777 8.65 28.41 26.82
CA ARG A 777 9.07 27.98 28.17
C ARG A 777 9.79 29.11 28.90
N TYR A 778 10.77 29.74 28.24
CA TYR A 778 11.51 30.87 28.82
C TYR A 778 10.57 32.02 29.20
N VAL A 779 9.71 32.46 28.28
CA VAL A 779 8.76 33.55 28.54
C VAL A 779 7.78 33.23 29.67
N VAL A 780 7.24 32.01 29.69
CA VAL A 780 6.28 31.55 30.68
C VAL A 780 6.93 31.45 32.07
N GLN A 781 8.06 30.74 32.16
CA GLN A 781 8.72 30.47 33.44
C GLN A 781 9.46 31.67 34.02
N GLN A 782 10.00 32.57 33.19
CA GLN A 782 10.76 33.74 33.65
C GLN A 782 9.91 35.01 33.72
N GLY A 783 8.82 35.09 32.95
CA GLY A 783 7.97 36.27 32.86
C GLY A 783 6.59 36.06 33.46
N LEU A 784 5.77 35.24 32.81
CA LEU A 784 4.33 35.19 33.10
C LEU A 784 3.99 34.57 34.46
N ILE A 785 4.69 33.50 34.86
CA ILE A 785 4.49 32.84 36.17
C ILE A 785 5.03 33.72 37.31
N PRO A 786 6.33 34.13 37.32
CA PRO A 786 6.84 34.98 38.39
C PRO A 786 6.10 36.33 38.47
N GLY A 787 5.64 36.85 37.32
CA GLY A 787 4.86 38.07 37.21
C GLY A 787 3.40 37.98 37.67
N GLY A 788 2.94 36.82 38.17
CA GLY A 788 1.57 36.66 38.67
C GLY A 788 0.48 36.67 37.61
N ILE A 789 0.83 36.76 36.32
CA ILE A 789 -0.13 36.77 35.21
C ILE A 789 -0.70 35.37 34.99
N LEU A 790 0.14 34.35 35.18
CA LEU A 790 -0.20 32.94 35.08
C LEU A 790 0.11 32.24 36.40
N THR A 791 -0.90 32.08 37.26
CA THR A 791 -0.77 31.43 38.58
C THR A 791 -1.14 29.95 38.56
N ASP A 792 -1.91 29.51 37.56
CA ASP A 792 -2.37 28.14 37.39
C ASP A 792 -2.01 27.62 35.98
N PRO A 793 -1.15 26.58 35.86
CA PRO A 793 -0.72 26.04 34.58
C PRO A 793 -1.86 25.41 33.78
N THR A 794 -2.94 24.98 34.43
CA THR A 794 -4.14 24.42 33.77
C THR A 794 -4.94 25.49 33.02
N ARG A 795 -4.61 26.77 33.24
CA ARG A 795 -5.14 27.92 32.49
C ARG A 795 -4.30 28.26 31.25
N ILE A 796 -3.40 27.38 30.83
CA ILE A 796 -2.79 27.40 29.50
C ILE A 796 -3.57 26.46 28.57
N LEU A 797 -3.93 26.96 27.39
CA LEU A 797 -4.39 26.15 26.26
C LEU A 797 -3.25 26.04 25.23
N ASP A 798 -2.95 24.82 24.79
CA ASP A 798 -2.09 24.55 23.64
C ASP A 798 -2.95 23.96 22.50
N ALA A 799 -3.30 24.80 21.52
CA ALA A 799 -4.14 24.46 20.38
C ALA A 799 -3.28 24.01 19.19
N GLY A 800 -3.41 22.74 18.82
CA GLY A 800 -2.44 22.03 17.98
C GLY A 800 -1.24 21.55 18.80
N CYS A 801 -1.48 20.91 19.95
CA CYS A 801 -0.44 20.61 20.94
C CYS A 801 0.61 19.57 20.51
N GLY A 802 0.39 18.86 19.39
CA GLY A 802 1.23 17.75 18.97
C GLY A 802 1.32 16.68 20.06
N PRO A 803 2.49 16.03 20.26
CA PRO A 803 2.66 15.05 21.33
C PRO A 803 2.90 15.71 22.71
N ALA A 804 2.04 16.68 23.06
CA ALA A 804 2.12 17.54 24.25
C ALA A 804 3.46 18.29 24.37
N THR A 805 3.92 18.87 23.26
CA THR A 805 5.26 19.47 23.15
C THR A 805 5.49 20.55 24.20
N LEU A 806 4.56 21.51 24.33
CA LEU A 806 4.69 22.61 25.28
C LEU A 806 4.59 22.12 26.73
N ALA A 807 3.66 21.22 27.03
CA ALA A 807 3.48 20.64 28.38
C ALA A 807 4.77 19.96 28.87
N ARG A 808 5.40 19.16 28.00
CA ARG A 808 6.69 18.50 28.26
C ARG A 808 7.82 19.49 28.47
N MET A 809 7.91 20.54 27.64
CA MET A 809 8.95 21.55 27.78
C MET A 809 8.79 22.39 29.05
N LEU A 810 7.56 22.73 29.44
CA LEU A 810 7.27 23.41 30.69
C LEU A 810 7.41 22.49 31.91
N ASN A 811 7.33 21.18 31.70
CA ASN A 811 7.18 20.16 32.74
C ASN A 811 5.94 20.41 33.62
N MET A 812 4.81 20.78 33.00
CA MET A 812 3.57 21.18 33.67
C MET A 812 2.34 20.69 32.89
N PRO A 813 1.22 20.32 33.55
CA PRO A 813 0.03 19.83 32.88
C PRO A 813 -0.76 20.97 32.22
N VAL A 814 -0.59 21.12 30.90
CA VAL A 814 -1.28 22.11 30.06
C VAL A 814 -2.53 21.50 29.43
N THR A 815 -3.59 22.30 29.22
CA THR A 815 -4.76 21.80 28.46
C THR A 815 -4.40 21.78 26.98
N GLY A 816 -4.36 20.60 26.37
CA GLY A 816 -3.98 20.42 24.96
C GLY A 816 -5.15 20.02 24.08
N VAL A 817 -5.18 20.50 22.84
CA VAL A 817 -6.08 19.97 21.81
C VAL A 817 -5.30 19.71 20.52
N ASP A 818 -5.52 18.56 19.89
CA ASP A 818 -4.98 18.24 18.57
C ASP A 818 -6.02 17.49 17.74
N LEU A 819 -6.01 17.69 16.41
CA LEU A 819 -6.95 17.02 15.53
C LEU A 819 -6.53 15.58 15.22
N ASN A 820 -5.23 15.29 15.31
CA ASN A 820 -4.69 13.95 15.11
C ASN A 820 -4.81 13.15 16.42
N PRO A 821 -5.64 12.09 16.49
CA PRO A 821 -5.78 11.29 17.71
C PRO A 821 -4.44 10.71 18.20
N TRP A 822 -3.59 10.28 17.28
CA TRP A 822 -2.31 9.67 17.61
C TRP A 822 -1.31 10.61 18.26
N MET A 823 -1.43 11.93 18.05
CA MET A 823 -0.62 12.91 18.78
C MET A 823 -0.90 12.82 20.28
N ILE A 824 -2.17 12.66 20.64
CA ILE A 824 -2.61 12.57 22.04
C ILE A 824 -2.19 11.23 22.65
N ASP A 825 -2.30 10.13 21.92
CA ASP A 825 -1.93 8.80 22.41
C ASP A 825 -0.41 8.71 22.63
N VAL A 826 0.39 9.14 21.65
CA VAL A 826 1.85 9.22 21.78
C VAL A 826 2.27 10.19 22.89
N ALA A 827 1.53 11.28 23.12
CA ALA A 827 1.77 12.17 24.25
C ALA A 827 1.56 11.46 25.60
N ARG A 828 0.49 10.68 25.74
CA ARG A 828 0.16 9.94 26.96
C ARG A 828 1.15 8.81 27.22
N GLU A 829 1.65 8.15 26.19
CA GLU A 829 2.73 7.17 26.30
C GLU A 829 4.02 7.82 26.80
N ALA A 830 4.40 8.95 26.20
CA ALA A 830 5.67 9.60 26.49
C ALA A 830 5.69 10.41 27.81
N ALA A 831 4.55 10.98 28.22
CA ALA A 831 4.42 11.78 29.43
C ALA A 831 3.00 11.69 30.02
N PRO A 832 2.62 10.57 30.65
CA PRO A 832 1.25 10.30 31.11
C PRO A 832 0.66 11.40 31.98
N GLU A 833 1.43 11.90 32.94
CA GLU A 833 1.00 12.92 33.91
C GLU A 833 0.84 14.32 33.28
N LEU A 834 1.61 14.63 32.23
CA LEU A 834 1.58 15.93 31.57
C LEU A 834 0.48 16.00 30.49
N ALA A 835 0.12 14.86 29.90
CA ALA A 835 -0.87 14.75 28.84
C ALA A 835 -2.30 14.47 29.34
N LEU A 836 -2.55 14.50 30.66
CA LEU A 836 -3.86 14.21 31.26
C LEU A 836 -4.99 15.12 30.71
N ASN A 837 -4.67 16.38 30.43
CA ASN A 837 -5.62 17.38 29.95
C ASN A 837 -5.63 17.53 28.41
N CYS A 838 -4.95 16.62 27.69
CA CYS A 838 -4.92 16.61 26.23
C CYS A 838 -6.13 15.84 25.67
N GLN A 839 -6.80 16.44 24.68
CA GLN A 839 -7.98 15.86 24.04
C GLN A 839 -7.97 16.03 22.51
N ILE A 840 -8.77 15.22 21.83
CA ILE A 840 -8.92 15.25 20.37
C ILE A 840 -9.92 16.34 20.00
N GLY A 841 -9.58 17.22 19.06
CA GLY A 841 -10.48 18.28 18.60
C GLY A 841 -9.83 19.19 17.55
N THR A 842 -10.63 20.08 16.98
CA THR A 842 -10.18 21.06 16.00
C THR A 842 -10.08 22.45 16.62
N VAL A 843 -9.17 23.29 16.11
CA VAL A 843 -9.01 24.66 16.62
C VAL A 843 -10.19 25.54 16.18
N SER A 844 -10.82 25.23 15.04
CA SER A 844 -12.03 25.93 14.59
C SER A 844 -13.30 25.58 15.36
N GLN A 845 -13.26 24.59 16.27
CA GLN A 845 -14.40 24.18 17.07
C GLN A 845 -13.96 23.69 18.46
N LEU A 846 -13.65 24.64 19.33
CA LEU A 846 -13.26 24.34 20.72
C LEU A 846 -14.49 24.14 21.61
N PRO A 847 -14.38 23.41 22.73
CA PRO A 847 -15.50 23.21 23.65
C PRO A 847 -16.17 24.52 24.10
N ALA A 848 -17.50 24.52 24.14
CA ALA A 848 -18.28 25.69 24.57
C ALA A 848 -18.00 26.06 26.04
N SER A 849 -17.74 25.05 26.89
CA SER A 849 -17.41 25.20 28.31
C SER A 849 -16.08 25.91 28.58
N TRP A 850 -15.27 26.16 27.55
CA TRP A 850 -13.96 26.80 27.69
C TRP A 850 -13.97 28.32 27.51
N THR A 851 -15.14 28.94 27.31
CA THR A 851 -15.25 30.40 27.12
C THR A 851 -14.60 31.16 28.28
N GLY A 852 -13.64 32.05 27.98
CA GLY A 852 -12.92 32.87 28.95
C GLY A 852 -12.05 32.08 29.96
N ARG A 853 -11.78 30.80 29.72
CA ARG A 853 -11.10 29.93 30.69
C ARG A 853 -9.60 30.20 30.81
N PHE A 854 -8.93 30.42 29.68
CA PHE A 854 -7.47 30.36 29.61
C PHE A 854 -6.82 31.75 29.72
N ARG A 855 -5.78 31.88 30.55
CA ARG A 855 -4.98 33.12 30.67
C ARG A 855 -3.94 33.22 29.56
N LEU A 856 -3.56 32.09 28.97
CA LEU A 856 -2.71 32.00 27.79
C LEU A 856 -3.26 30.93 26.86
N SER A 857 -3.54 31.29 25.61
CA SER A 857 -3.86 30.35 24.53
C SER A 857 -2.78 30.39 23.48
N VAL A 858 -2.10 29.27 23.28
CA VAL A 858 -1.04 29.09 22.29
C VAL A 858 -1.61 28.37 21.08
N CYS A 859 -1.20 28.77 19.88
CA CYS A 859 -1.53 28.10 18.64
C CYS A 859 -0.30 28.11 17.72
N SER A 860 0.44 26.99 17.73
CA SER A 860 1.73 26.90 17.08
C SER A 860 1.68 26.08 15.79
N MET A 861 1.92 26.75 14.66
CA MET A 861 2.01 26.19 13.30
C MET A 861 0.76 25.48 12.74
N VAL A 862 -0.28 25.24 13.54
CA VAL A 862 -1.48 24.49 13.10
C VAL A 862 -2.43 25.33 12.24
N LEU A 863 -2.39 26.67 12.33
CA LEU A 863 -3.21 27.52 11.46
C LEU A 863 -2.86 27.35 9.97
N ASP A 864 -1.66 26.89 9.65
CA ASP A 864 -1.22 26.55 8.29
C ASP A 864 -2.10 25.46 7.65
N TRP A 865 -2.76 24.63 8.47
CA TRP A 865 -3.61 23.53 8.01
C TRP A 865 -5.06 23.97 7.75
N THR A 866 -5.45 25.14 8.28
CA THR A 866 -6.81 25.68 8.12
C THR A 866 -7.04 26.25 6.73
N GLN A 867 -8.26 26.12 6.22
CA GLN A 867 -8.64 26.70 4.94
C GLN A 867 -9.00 28.19 5.08
N LEU A 868 -8.51 29.03 4.17
CA LEU A 868 -8.82 30.46 4.16
C LEU A 868 -10.28 30.77 3.82
N GLY A 869 -10.88 30.05 2.86
CA GLY A 869 -12.32 30.14 2.52
C GLY A 869 -12.82 31.53 2.12
N THR A 870 -14.13 31.74 2.25
CA THR A 870 -14.81 33.05 2.16
C THR A 870 -15.00 33.65 3.55
N VAL A 871 -15.52 34.88 3.67
CA VAL A 871 -15.83 35.51 4.97
C VAL A 871 -16.71 34.63 5.86
N VAL A 872 -17.65 33.88 5.27
CA VAL A 872 -18.60 33.04 6.01
C VAL A 872 -18.02 31.66 6.34
N ASP A 873 -17.16 31.14 5.47
CA ASP A 873 -16.70 29.74 5.52
C ASP A 873 -15.23 29.58 5.90
N SER A 874 -14.52 30.67 6.20
CA SER A 874 -13.12 30.64 6.59
C SER A 874 -12.91 29.87 7.89
N GLN A 875 -12.29 28.69 7.80
CA GLN A 875 -11.89 27.92 8.98
C GLN A 875 -10.82 28.66 9.78
N ARG A 876 -9.93 29.41 9.12
CA ARG A 876 -8.88 30.20 9.78
C ARG A 876 -9.46 31.30 10.66
N VAL A 877 -10.46 32.04 10.16
CA VAL A 877 -11.16 33.07 10.95
C VAL A 877 -11.96 32.43 12.09
N LYS A 878 -12.60 31.27 11.85
CA LYS A 878 -13.28 30.52 12.92
C LYS A 878 -12.31 30.10 14.03
N ALA A 879 -11.14 29.56 13.68
CA ALA A 879 -10.09 29.20 14.64
C ALA A 879 -9.61 30.41 15.46
N LEU A 880 -9.36 31.57 14.82
CA LEU A 880 -9.01 32.81 15.54
C LEU A 880 -10.13 33.28 16.47
N THR A 881 -11.38 33.19 16.03
CA THR A 881 -12.56 33.55 16.83
C THR A 881 -12.69 32.63 18.04
N GLU A 882 -12.48 31.34 17.87
CA GLU A 882 -12.52 30.35 18.95
C GLU A 882 -11.40 30.57 19.96
N LEU A 883 -10.16 30.83 19.51
CA LEU A 883 -9.05 31.17 20.39
C LEU A 883 -9.36 32.41 21.23
N ILE A 884 -9.97 33.44 20.63
CA ILE A 884 -10.38 34.64 21.36
C ILE A 884 -11.51 34.34 22.36
N ARG A 885 -12.49 33.52 21.96
CA ARG A 885 -13.61 33.14 22.82
C ARG A 885 -13.15 32.38 24.06
N VAL A 886 -12.24 31.42 23.92
CA VAL A 886 -11.78 30.57 25.03
C VAL A 886 -10.74 31.25 25.91
N THR A 887 -10.06 32.28 25.40
CA THR A 887 -9.11 33.07 26.18
C THR A 887 -9.87 34.06 27.05
N ASP A 888 -9.41 34.20 28.29
CA ASP A 888 -9.81 35.27 29.20
C ASP A 888 -9.78 36.62 28.44
N PRO A 889 -10.76 37.52 28.61
CA PRO A 889 -10.78 38.82 27.92
C PRO A 889 -9.49 39.63 28.05
N HIS A 890 -8.71 39.37 29.10
CA HIS A 890 -7.43 39.98 29.39
C HIS A 890 -6.26 38.99 29.29
N GLY A 891 -6.52 37.73 28.91
CA GLY A 891 -5.51 36.74 28.60
C GLY A 891 -4.77 37.03 27.30
N LEU A 892 -3.69 36.28 27.10
CA LEU A 892 -2.83 36.39 25.93
C LEU A 892 -3.12 35.27 24.93
N ILE A 893 -3.08 35.61 23.65
CA ILE A 893 -3.14 34.67 22.54
C ILE A 893 -1.79 34.73 21.83
N TRP A 894 -1.15 33.58 21.66
CA TRP A 894 0.17 33.45 21.07
C TRP A 894 0.12 32.59 19.82
N LEU A 895 0.23 33.23 18.66
CA LEU A 895 0.30 32.56 17.37
C LEU A 895 1.75 32.49 16.90
N THR A 896 2.17 31.33 16.40
CA THR A 896 3.52 31.19 15.81
C THR A 896 3.48 30.46 14.47
N PHE A 897 4.31 30.93 13.53
CA PHE A 897 4.37 30.40 12.16
C PHE A 897 5.81 30.17 11.74
N ASN A 898 6.05 29.19 10.87
CA ASN A 898 7.35 29.04 10.24
C ASN A 898 7.75 30.32 9.49
N GLU A 899 9.04 30.70 9.48
CA GLU A 899 9.52 31.87 8.73
C GLU A 899 9.04 31.86 7.27
N LYS A 900 8.93 30.69 6.64
CA LYS A 900 8.48 30.55 5.24
C LYS A 900 6.98 30.76 5.04
N ALA A 901 6.17 30.73 6.11
CA ALA A 901 4.72 30.87 6.01
C ALA A 901 4.29 32.33 5.74
N LEU A 902 5.06 33.30 6.24
CA LEU A 902 4.78 34.74 6.09
C LEU A 902 6.03 35.47 5.58
N ASP A 903 5.82 36.51 4.78
CA ASP A 903 6.81 37.55 4.58
C ASP A 903 6.48 38.78 5.42
N GLU A 904 7.33 39.80 5.42
CA GLU A 904 7.09 41.04 6.20
C GLU A 904 5.77 41.73 5.83
N SER A 905 5.34 41.64 4.56
CA SER A 905 4.10 42.27 4.08
C SER A 905 2.88 41.54 4.65
N LEU A 906 2.87 40.21 4.55
CA LEU A 906 1.81 39.37 5.12
C LEU A 906 1.77 39.50 6.64
N PHE A 907 2.92 39.50 7.32
CA PHE A 907 2.99 39.71 8.76
C PHE A 907 2.40 41.08 9.18
N LYS A 908 2.71 42.15 8.44
CA LYS A 908 2.09 43.47 8.63
C LYS A 908 0.58 43.44 8.40
N ALA A 909 0.10 42.74 7.39
CA ALA A 909 -1.33 42.59 7.13
C ALA A 909 -2.06 41.90 8.28
N TRP A 910 -1.51 40.80 8.80
CA TRP A 910 -2.06 40.08 9.97
C TRP A 910 -2.14 40.99 11.21
N THR A 911 -1.03 41.64 11.55
CA THR A 911 -0.95 42.50 12.74
C THR A 911 -1.84 43.74 12.64
N GLN A 912 -1.96 44.35 11.45
CA GLN A 912 -2.88 45.47 11.21
C GLN A 912 -4.35 45.04 11.29
N ALA A 913 -4.70 43.87 10.77
CA ALA A 913 -6.06 43.35 10.86
C ALA A 913 -6.48 43.11 12.32
N LEU A 914 -5.60 42.50 13.12
CA LEU A 914 -5.84 42.31 14.56
C LEU A 914 -6.00 43.65 15.30
N LYS A 915 -5.11 44.63 15.06
CA LYS A 915 -5.22 45.98 15.62
C LYS A 915 -6.55 46.65 15.25
N LYS A 916 -6.95 46.55 13.97
CA LYS A 916 -8.22 47.13 13.47
C LYS A 916 -9.45 46.49 14.12
N SER A 917 -9.34 45.24 14.55
CA SER A 917 -10.38 44.54 15.29
C SER A 917 -10.37 44.78 16.80
N GLY A 918 -9.53 45.70 17.28
CA GLY A 918 -9.47 46.11 18.69
C GLY A 918 -8.49 45.31 19.53
N CYS A 919 -7.67 44.44 18.93
CA CYS A 919 -6.65 43.69 19.67
C CYS A 919 -5.42 44.56 19.97
N GLU A 920 -4.84 44.40 21.16
CA GLU A 920 -3.57 45.04 21.53
C GLU A 920 -2.43 44.03 21.35
N LEU A 921 -1.36 44.43 20.63
CA LEU A 921 -0.20 43.57 20.39
C LEU A 921 0.82 43.69 21.53
N SER A 922 1.39 42.55 21.92
CA SER A 922 2.46 42.45 22.89
C SER A 922 3.84 42.66 22.24
N PRO A 923 4.85 43.17 23.00
CA PRO A 923 6.24 43.27 22.57
C PRO A 923 6.89 41.95 22.09
N LEU A 924 6.29 40.79 22.38
CA LEU A 924 6.72 39.48 21.85
C LEU A 924 6.33 39.24 20.38
N THR A 925 5.69 40.22 19.74
CA THR A 925 5.30 40.16 18.33
C THR A 925 6.47 40.58 17.43
N GLY A 926 6.93 39.67 16.57
CA GLY A 926 8.03 39.91 15.63
C GLY A 926 8.58 38.63 15.01
N LEU A 927 9.68 38.76 14.27
CA LEU A 927 10.47 37.62 13.80
C LEU A 927 11.43 37.19 14.91
N ILE A 928 11.29 35.95 15.37
CA ILE A 928 12.15 35.38 16.40
C ILE A 928 13.29 34.63 15.73
N VAL A 929 14.53 34.99 16.08
CA VAL A 929 15.75 34.35 15.57
C VAL A 929 16.62 33.89 16.75
N PRO A 930 17.33 32.75 16.66
CA PRO A 930 18.20 32.31 17.73
C PRO A 930 19.44 33.21 17.83
N VAL A 931 19.97 33.38 19.04
CA VAL A 931 21.23 34.10 19.29
C VAL A 931 22.39 33.21 18.82
N GLU A 932 23.30 33.75 17.99
CA GLU A 932 24.38 32.99 17.35
C GLU A 932 25.14 32.04 18.31
N HIS A 933 25.25 30.76 17.94
CA HIS A 933 26.37 29.93 18.38
C HIS A 933 27.58 30.35 17.54
N ALA A 934 28.61 30.88 18.20
CA ALA A 934 29.83 31.40 17.59
C ALA A 934 30.32 30.51 16.41
N GLY A 935 30.20 31.00 15.17
CA GLY A 935 30.88 30.42 14.00
C GLY A 935 30.07 30.20 12.71
N LYS A 936 28.74 30.29 12.68
CA LYS A 936 27.93 30.09 11.44
C LYS A 936 27.37 31.41 10.88
N LYS A 937 27.48 31.60 9.54
CA LYS A 937 27.11 32.84 8.81
C LYS A 937 25.59 33.15 8.76
N ARG A 938 24.72 32.27 9.25
CA ARG A 938 23.28 32.51 9.45
C ARG A 938 22.71 31.42 10.36
N PRO A 939 21.76 31.72 11.25
CA PRO A 939 21.00 30.68 11.93
C PRO A 939 20.06 29.97 10.95
N ASP A 940 20.00 28.63 11.03
CA ASP A 940 19.19 27.78 10.14
C ASP A 940 17.69 27.74 10.53
N PHE A 941 17.30 28.56 11.51
CA PHE A 941 15.96 28.57 12.08
C PHE A 941 15.50 29.99 12.44
N ALA A 942 14.27 30.31 12.08
CA ALA A 942 13.54 31.49 12.52
C ALA A 942 12.03 31.21 12.47
N PHE A 943 11.24 31.98 13.22
CA PHE A 943 9.78 31.87 13.19
C PHE A 943 9.10 33.20 13.48
N TRP A 944 7.91 33.40 12.91
CA TRP A 944 7.08 34.56 13.19
C TRP A 944 6.27 34.34 14.46
N SER A 945 6.23 35.33 15.33
CA SER A 945 5.45 35.36 16.57
C SER A 945 4.47 36.53 16.52
N ILE A 946 3.19 36.27 16.79
CA ILE A 946 2.16 37.29 16.99
C ILE A 946 1.50 37.02 18.34
N VAL A 947 1.71 37.94 19.29
CA VAL A 947 1.15 37.85 20.64
C VAL A 947 0.21 39.01 20.86
N PHE A 948 -1.03 38.74 21.22
CA PHE A 948 -2.04 39.79 21.39
C PHE A 948 -3.08 39.44 22.46
N THR A 949 -3.84 40.46 22.86
CA THR A 949 -5.01 40.36 23.73
C THR A 949 -6.23 40.94 23.02
N ALA A 950 -7.41 40.35 23.23
CA ALA A 950 -8.67 40.91 22.76
C ALA A 950 -9.15 42.12 23.60
N ALA A 951 -8.58 42.31 24.80
CA ALA A 951 -8.83 43.43 25.70
C ALA A 951 -10.33 43.66 26.02
N GLY A 952 -11.12 42.57 26.06
CA GLY A 952 -12.57 42.62 26.30
C GLY A 952 -13.42 43.12 25.13
N HIS A 953 -12.84 43.32 23.95
CA HIS A 953 -13.60 43.69 22.75
C HIS A 953 -14.22 42.46 22.06
N HIS A 954 -15.48 42.59 21.64
CA HIS A 954 -16.07 41.69 20.64
C HIS A 954 -15.46 42.00 19.28
N LEU A 955 -14.89 40.99 18.62
CA LEU A 955 -14.29 41.16 17.31
C LEU A 955 -15.31 41.71 16.30
N THR A 956 -14.90 42.76 15.58
CA THR A 956 -15.50 43.04 14.27
C THR A 956 -15.21 41.86 13.33
N PRO A 957 -16.11 41.56 12.37
CA PRO A 957 -15.88 40.49 11.41
C PRO A 957 -14.49 40.62 10.77
N LEU A 958 -13.64 39.62 11.01
CA LEU A 958 -12.30 39.53 10.46
C LEU A 958 -12.39 39.28 8.95
N ASP A 959 -11.69 40.08 8.14
CA ASP A 959 -11.55 39.82 6.71
C ASP A 959 -10.55 38.65 6.51
N PRO A 960 -11.01 37.48 6.00
CA PRO A 960 -10.12 36.35 5.79
C PRO A 960 -8.93 36.68 4.90
N LEU A 961 -9.07 37.61 3.94
CA LEU A 961 -7.98 37.91 3.02
C LEU A 961 -6.77 38.56 3.69
N SER A 962 -6.98 39.15 4.86
CA SER A 962 -5.90 39.71 5.69
C SER A 962 -5.04 38.64 6.38
N PHE A 963 -5.55 37.40 6.46
CA PHE A 963 -4.90 36.27 7.14
C PHE A 963 -4.32 35.25 6.15
N ARG A 964 -3.82 35.71 5.00
CA ARG A 964 -3.21 34.86 3.97
C ARG A 964 -1.82 34.36 4.38
N PHE A 965 -1.47 33.18 3.90
CA PHE A 965 -0.10 32.67 3.91
C PHE A 965 0.56 32.78 2.54
N ARG A 966 1.89 32.73 2.55
CA ARG A 966 2.71 32.79 1.33
C ARG A 966 2.38 31.66 0.35
N PHE A 967 2.19 30.43 0.84
CA PHE A 967 1.89 29.28 -0.01
C PHE A 967 0.56 29.43 -0.78
N GLU A 968 -0.40 30.19 -0.25
CA GLU A 968 -1.68 30.46 -0.92
C GLU A 968 -1.50 31.44 -2.10
N LEU A 969 -0.57 32.39 -1.96
CA LEU A 969 -0.18 33.28 -3.06
C LEU A 969 0.62 32.53 -4.13
N GLU A 970 1.45 31.58 -3.73
CA GLU A 970 2.27 30.76 -4.63
C GLU A 970 1.44 29.72 -5.40
N GLN A 971 0.49 29.04 -4.75
CA GLN A 971 -0.43 28.10 -5.42
C GLN A 971 -1.27 28.80 -6.51
N MET A 972 -1.65 30.07 -6.33
CA MET A 972 -2.32 30.85 -7.37
C MET A 972 -1.42 31.10 -8.60
N LYS A 973 -0.11 31.29 -8.39
CA LYS A 973 0.88 31.42 -9.49
C LYS A 973 1.19 30.07 -10.12
N TYR A 974 1.27 29.00 -9.34
CA TYR A 974 1.59 27.65 -9.81
C TYR A 974 0.44 27.03 -10.63
N LYS A 975 -0.82 27.32 -10.29
CA LYS A 975 -1.98 26.95 -11.15
C LYS A 975 -1.92 27.58 -12.55
N GLN A 976 -1.10 28.61 -12.77
CA GLN A 976 -0.86 29.23 -14.08
C GLN A 976 0.37 28.67 -14.82
N ALA A 977 1.26 27.95 -14.13
CA ALA A 977 2.47 27.36 -14.70
C ALA A 977 2.49 25.84 -14.47
N LYS A 978 2.00 25.07 -15.45
CA LYS A 978 2.18 23.61 -15.45
C LYS A 978 3.64 23.27 -15.74
N THR A 979 4.37 22.76 -14.75
CA THR A 979 5.18 21.52 -14.78
C THR A 979 5.94 21.33 -13.47
N GLY A 980 6.08 20.06 -13.09
CA GLY A 980 6.58 19.60 -11.80
C GLY A 980 8.00 20.05 -11.45
N HIS A 981 8.15 20.45 -10.20
CA HIS A 981 9.44 20.46 -9.52
C HIS A 981 9.31 19.67 -8.23
N SER A 982 10.06 18.58 -8.15
CA SER A 982 10.43 17.98 -6.88
C SER A 982 11.32 18.98 -6.14
N SER A 983 10.96 19.34 -4.92
CA SER A 983 11.78 20.20 -4.09
C SER A 983 13.08 19.47 -3.75
N LYS A 984 14.23 20.04 -4.11
CA LYS A 984 15.53 19.57 -3.62
C LYS A 984 15.57 19.75 -2.10
N PHE A 985 15.76 18.67 -1.37
CA PHE A 985 16.04 18.73 0.06
C PHE A 985 17.48 19.28 0.25
N SER A 986 17.64 20.27 1.12
CA SER A 986 18.96 20.82 1.43
C SER A 986 19.74 19.83 2.29
N LYS A 987 21.06 19.71 2.06
CA LYS A 987 21.97 18.91 2.90
C LYS A 987 21.70 19.18 4.39
N ASP A 988 21.29 18.15 5.12
CA ASP A 988 21.04 18.26 6.56
C ASP A 988 22.34 18.66 7.28
N LEU A 989 22.31 19.84 7.88
CA LEU A 989 23.27 20.24 8.91
C LEU A 989 22.89 19.52 10.20
N GLU A 990 23.88 19.25 11.06
CA GLU A 990 23.63 18.63 12.38
C GLU A 990 22.46 19.32 13.10
N PRO A 991 21.53 18.55 13.71
CA PRO A 991 20.37 19.09 14.40
C PRO A 991 20.82 20.01 15.55
N ALA A 992 20.70 21.33 15.33
CA ALA A 992 21.03 22.33 16.34
C ALA A 992 19.87 22.52 17.31
N CYS A 993 20.15 22.60 18.61
CA CYS A 993 19.17 22.88 19.65
C CYS A 993 19.38 24.29 20.23
N TYR A 994 18.54 25.24 19.84
CA TYR A 994 18.63 26.64 20.32
C TYR A 994 17.84 26.91 21.61
N GLU A 995 18.50 27.48 22.61
CA GLU A 995 17.91 27.83 23.92
C GLU A 995 17.65 29.34 24.10
N ARG A 996 18.27 30.20 23.28
CA ARG A 996 18.20 31.67 23.42
C ARG A 996 17.80 32.33 22.12
N PHE A 997 16.98 33.36 22.23
CA PHE A 997 16.36 33.99 21.06
C PHE A 997 16.38 35.53 21.16
N VAL A 998 16.29 36.18 20.01
CA VAL A 998 16.17 37.63 19.83
C VAL A 998 14.94 37.91 18.97
N ILE A 999 14.24 38.99 19.30
CA ILE A 999 13.01 39.44 18.66
C ILE A 999 13.36 40.58 17.72
N LYS A 1000 13.15 40.36 16.42
CA LYS A 1000 13.28 41.36 15.36
C LYS A 1000 11.89 41.86 15.00
N ASN A 1001 11.54 43.02 15.53
CA ASN A 1001 10.29 43.68 15.20
C ASN A 1001 10.48 44.48 13.90
N PRO A 1002 9.66 44.28 12.85
CA PRO A 1002 9.74 45.07 11.62
C PRO A 1002 9.56 46.58 11.81
N GLU A 1003 9.01 47.02 12.95
CA GLU A 1003 8.74 48.42 13.30
C GLU A 1003 9.66 48.97 14.42
N ALA A 1004 10.55 48.16 15.02
CA ALA A 1004 11.40 48.57 16.16
C ALA A 1004 12.82 47.98 16.10
N TYR A 1005 13.69 48.37 17.05
CA TYR A 1005 15.05 47.83 17.17
C TYR A 1005 15.06 46.35 17.60
N GLU A 1006 16.14 45.64 17.27
CA GLU A 1006 16.38 44.26 17.73
C GLU A 1006 16.47 44.22 19.26
N THR A 1007 15.68 43.34 19.88
CA THR A 1007 15.61 43.19 21.35
C THR A 1007 15.89 41.74 21.73
N SER A 1008 16.63 41.51 22.82
CA SER A 1008 16.79 40.16 23.36
C SER A 1008 15.47 39.63 23.91
N ASP A 1009 15.30 38.31 23.92
CA ASP A 1009 14.18 37.63 24.60
C ASP A 1009 13.95 38.17 26.02
N THR A 1010 15.02 38.42 26.77
CA THR A 1010 14.98 38.94 28.14
C THR A 1010 14.39 40.35 28.20
N VAL A 1011 14.77 41.22 27.27
CA VAL A 1011 14.21 42.58 27.16
C VAL A 1011 12.76 42.52 26.70
N GLY A 1012 12.43 41.65 25.74
CA GLY A 1012 11.07 41.41 25.27
C GLY A 1012 10.15 40.91 26.39
N VAL A 1013 10.57 39.89 27.14
CA VAL A 1013 9.85 39.35 28.31
C VAL A 1013 9.61 40.45 29.34
N ARG A 1014 10.64 41.23 29.65
CA ARG A 1014 10.53 42.34 30.61
C ARG A 1014 9.54 43.41 30.15
N GLN A 1015 9.57 43.82 28.87
CA GLN A 1015 8.64 44.79 28.31
C GLN A 1015 7.21 44.27 28.23
N THR A 1016 7.04 42.99 27.89
CA THR A 1016 5.73 42.34 27.93
C THR A 1016 5.21 42.29 29.35
N LEU A 1017 6.01 41.87 30.32
CA LEU A 1017 5.61 41.86 31.72
C LEU A 1017 5.21 43.26 32.22
N LEU A 1018 5.96 44.31 31.87
CA LEU A 1018 5.57 45.68 32.19
C LEU A 1018 4.26 46.11 31.56
N THR A 1019 4.09 45.83 30.27
CA THR A 1019 2.87 46.13 29.51
C THR A 1019 1.68 45.44 30.16
N GLU A 1020 1.84 44.16 30.48
CA GLU A 1020 0.81 43.33 31.08
C GLU A 1020 0.47 43.77 32.50
N LEU A 1021 1.46 43.97 33.39
CA LEU A 1021 1.21 44.46 34.75
C LEU A 1021 0.48 45.81 34.72
N THR A 1022 0.86 46.71 33.81
CA THR A 1022 0.19 48.02 33.64
C THR A 1022 -1.22 47.89 33.08
N ARG A 1023 -1.48 46.87 32.26
CA ARG A 1023 -2.79 46.59 31.68
C ARG A 1023 -3.71 46.00 32.75
N TRP A 1024 -3.28 44.94 33.42
CA TRP A 1024 -4.00 44.27 34.50
C TRP A 1024 -4.29 45.20 35.69
N SER A 1025 -3.40 46.17 35.97
CA SER A 1025 -3.64 47.18 37.00
C SER A 1025 -4.85 48.07 36.76
N LYS A 1026 -5.30 48.20 35.51
CA LYS A 1026 -6.47 49.00 35.14
C LYS A 1026 -7.77 48.22 35.27
N ILE A 1027 -7.67 46.89 35.38
CA ILE A 1027 -8.79 45.96 35.29
C ILE A 1027 -9.17 45.44 36.68
N GLU A 1028 -8.19 45.04 37.50
CA GLU A 1028 -8.43 44.43 38.81
C GLU A 1028 -8.18 45.44 39.94
N GLY A 1029 -9.19 45.67 40.79
CA GLY A 1029 -9.09 46.52 41.98
C GLY A 1029 -8.30 45.90 43.14
N LYS A 1030 -7.50 44.85 42.89
CA LYS A 1030 -6.63 44.18 43.85
C LYS A 1030 -5.20 44.12 43.29
N PRO A 1031 -4.16 44.27 44.13
CA PRO A 1031 -2.77 44.15 43.67
C PRO A 1031 -2.48 42.76 43.11
N ILE A 1032 -1.75 42.69 42.00
CA ILE A 1032 -1.26 41.42 41.44
C ILE A 1032 -0.10 40.94 42.29
N GLU A 1033 -0.18 39.71 42.79
CA GLU A 1033 0.91 39.09 43.54
C GLU A 1033 2.04 38.66 42.58
N ILE A 1034 3.24 39.22 42.77
CA ILE A 1034 4.42 38.90 41.97
C ILE A 1034 5.54 38.33 42.85
N SER A 1035 6.27 37.36 42.32
CA SER A 1035 7.42 36.74 43.00
C SER A 1035 8.59 37.73 43.12
N GLN A 1036 9.36 37.64 44.22
CA GLN A 1036 10.63 38.37 44.36
C GLN A 1036 11.61 38.08 43.21
N GLN A 1037 11.53 36.90 42.56
CA GLN A 1037 12.37 36.54 41.41
C GLN A 1037 12.20 37.48 40.22
N VAL A 1038 11.05 38.18 40.11
CA VAL A 1038 10.85 39.20 39.07
C VAL A 1038 11.85 40.34 39.21
N THR A 1039 12.35 40.64 40.42
CA THR A 1039 13.34 41.71 40.60
C THR A 1039 14.67 41.42 39.89
N GLU A 1040 15.05 40.14 39.76
CA GLU A 1040 16.26 39.70 39.06
C GLU A 1040 16.15 39.96 37.55
N LEU A 1041 14.98 39.71 36.96
CA LEU A 1041 14.71 39.98 35.54
C LEU A 1041 14.84 41.48 35.18
N PHE A 1042 14.55 42.37 36.14
CA PHE A 1042 14.61 43.81 35.95
C PHE A 1042 15.99 44.41 36.24
N GLY A 1043 16.89 43.67 36.90
CA GLY A 1043 18.22 44.16 37.26
C GLY A 1043 18.16 45.53 37.96
N THR A 1044 18.87 46.52 37.45
CA THR A 1044 18.89 47.90 38.01
C THR A 1044 17.56 48.65 37.87
N ASP A 1045 16.64 48.18 37.04
CA ASP A 1045 15.36 48.84 36.73
C ASP A 1045 14.20 48.36 37.60
N TRP A 1046 14.49 47.59 38.65
CA TRP A 1046 13.52 47.16 39.66
C TRP A 1046 12.72 48.32 40.30
N ARG A 1047 13.25 49.55 40.23
CA ARG A 1047 12.58 50.78 40.68
C ARG A 1047 11.21 50.98 40.03
N ILE A 1048 11.01 50.47 38.81
CA ILE A 1048 9.72 50.49 38.13
C ILE A 1048 8.71 49.60 38.89
N LEU A 1049 9.13 48.38 39.30
CA LEU A 1049 8.30 47.51 40.13
C LEU A 1049 7.99 48.19 41.48
N GLN A 1050 8.95 48.86 42.10
CA GLN A 1050 8.71 49.60 43.33
C GLN A 1050 7.68 50.73 43.14
N GLN A 1051 7.67 51.41 41.98
CA GLN A 1051 6.65 52.41 41.66
C GLN A 1051 5.27 51.77 41.45
N LEU A 1052 5.19 50.61 40.80
CA LEU A 1052 3.94 49.85 40.66
C LEU A 1052 3.42 49.38 42.03
N GLN A 1053 4.30 48.89 42.90
CA GLN A 1053 3.95 48.50 44.27
C GLN A 1053 3.43 49.69 45.08
N LYS A 1054 4.10 50.86 45.01
CA LYS A 1054 3.63 52.10 45.67
C LYS A 1054 2.27 52.57 45.15
N ARG A 1055 1.94 52.28 43.90
CA ARG A 1055 0.62 52.56 43.30
C ARG A 1055 -0.43 51.51 43.64
N GLY A 1056 -0.10 50.50 44.46
CA GLY A 1056 -1.01 49.41 44.82
C GLY A 1056 -1.31 48.45 43.66
N ILE A 1057 -0.51 48.49 42.59
CA ILE A 1057 -0.73 47.70 41.37
C ILE A 1057 -0.24 46.27 41.57
N ILE A 1058 0.85 46.10 42.31
CA ILE A 1058 1.45 44.80 42.62
C ILE A 1058 1.72 44.67 44.12
N SER A 1059 1.76 43.45 44.62
CA SER A 1059 2.31 43.07 45.92
C SER A 1059 3.34 41.97 45.72
N PHE A 1060 4.41 41.96 46.52
CA PHE A 1060 5.39 40.87 46.46
C PHE A 1060 4.93 39.71 47.34
N THR A 1061 5.03 38.49 46.80
CA THR A 1061 4.88 37.23 47.54
C THR A 1061 6.22 36.62 47.92
#